data_AF-C9Y0I4-F1
#
_entry.id   AF-C9Y0I4-F1
#
_cell.length_a   1.000
_cell.length_b   1.000
_cell.length_c   1.000
_cell.angle_alpha   90.00
_cell.angle_beta   90.00
_cell.angle_gamma   90.00
#
_symmetry.space_group_name_H-M   'P 1'
#
loop_
_entity.id
_entity.type
_entity.pdbx_description
1 polymer ?
#
loop_
_entity_poly.entity_id
_entity_poly.type
_entity_poly.pdbx_seq_one_letter_code
_entity_poly.pdbx_strand_id
1 'polypeptide(L)'
;MEHTAITSALSLSLYHLDINDCPIKPDVLIFKGREGLSEAFSWRIEFTAPQTVQRKDVLMKYARFDMNGRKTIYGVITRFEWLSTNADQSHYAVTLQSRLALLSRTRRCAIFQNQSVPEVVEQVLRAHGLEGPDFAFRLSREYPCRDIITQWRETDLEFIQRILAEVGIWFRFVMNDATELDVVIFGDTQLQYEFDIRLPYREPSGLSAEESVWGVRTWHTVVSGLAHVNRYNYRSATSPMQAQVAVRSEAVTTGEHYRYGDIYPEEGDEHDPEPATESGAFYARIDHERELNKSTRLHLFSNAPHLAPGQVLEPLGDVITALKNGVLMTLLTYRGARDSRLHVSVWGQPYTERYGFRPDCPPRPEIHGTLPAHVESREKHDIYAHLDEYGRYRVRLDVDRSDSDPGFGYAWLRMAKPYTAEDAGWHMPLIDGTEVAIAWRHGDIDQPYIAHALHDSEHADVVNRDNRSQNILRTAGDNELRMEDRRGEEHIALTTPYGASQLNEGHVVDAQGKPRGAGFELRTDEYGVIRVAKGLFITAEGQARAAGEVLDMETALKEITLCLQQIEELGRAAEQAQALQADIASQTVMFNERLKPLNQMIHAHGPQGVAFTSGEHMQLAAAKNVAINAGGDISVGVMGNMTALTGDKLGLFAHTGPLSLKSSEGPVEMQAQNGRMSLAAQKTLTMTSTRDISFAGKKRITLIGGGSYLKIEQGKIEYGTTAVYLRRVPRTYVGAATAMAVDLPSHNSVEEMPVPLNAFLFS
;
A
#
# COMPACT_ATOMS: atom_id res chain seq x y z
N MET A 1 8.77 -47.57 85.60
CA MET A 1 8.22 -48.64 84.75
C MET A 1 7.10 -48.02 83.94
N GLU A 2 7.40 -47.80 82.67
CA GLU A 2 6.59 -47.07 81.70
C GLU A 2 5.32 -47.85 81.34
N HIS A 3 4.18 -47.16 81.40
CA HIS A 3 2.96 -47.57 80.71
C HIS A 3 2.87 -46.76 79.42
N THR A 4 3.56 -47.24 78.38
CA THR A 4 3.47 -46.70 77.02
C THR A 4 3.03 -47.83 76.12
N ALA A 5 1.73 -47.99 75.89
CA ALA A 5 1.22 -48.81 74.79
C ALA A 5 -0.25 -48.49 74.49
N ILE A 6 -0.51 -48.22 73.21
CA ILE A 6 -1.81 -48.18 72.51
C ILE A 6 -2.56 -46.83 72.55
N THR A 7 -2.03 -45.87 71.80
CA THR A 7 -2.83 -44.83 71.12
C THR A 7 -2.35 -44.69 69.68
N SER A 8 -2.57 -45.72 68.87
CA SER A 8 -2.68 -45.55 67.42
C SER A 8 -4.15 -45.59 67.07
N ALA A 9 -4.78 -44.41 67.03
CA ALA A 9 -6.11 -44.24 66.45
C ALA A 9 -6.03 -44.61 64.96
N LEU A 10 -6.36 -45.85 64.64
CA LEU A 10 -6.60 -46.30 63.26
C LEU A 10 -7.84 -45.54 62.78
N SER A 11 -7.66 -44.61 61.83
CA SER A 11 -8.78 -43.96 61.15
C SER A 11 -9.65 -45.05 60.50
N LEU A 12 -10.93 -45.08 60.86
CA LEU A 12 -11.96 -45.94 60.26
C LEU A 12 -12.47 -45.37 58.92
N SER A 13 -11.85 -44.30 58.40
CA SER A 13 -12.27 -43.65 57.16
C SER A 13 -11.85 -44.48 55.95
N LEU A 14 -12.82 -44.82 55.10
CA LEU A 14 -12.59 -45.44 53.78
C LEU A 14 -11.93 -44.48 52.76
N TYR A 15 -11.77 -43.22 53.13
CA TYR A 15 -11.26 -42.16 52.27
C TYR A 15 -10.04 -41.52 52.91
N HIS A 16 -8.95 -41.42 52.15
CA HIS A 16 -7.68 -40.88 52.62
C HIS A 16 -7.30 -39.67 51.78
N LEU A 17 -6.92 -38.59 52.45
CA LEU A 17 -6.34 -37.42 51.82
C LEU A 17 -4.91 -37.29 52.32
N ASP A 18 -3.95 -37.31 51.41
CA ASP A 18 -2.56 -37.00 51.68
C ASP A 18 -2.21 -35.67 51.00
N ILE A 19 -1.56 -34.77 51.71
CA ILE A 19 -1.13 -33.46 51.21
C ILE A 19 0.37 -33.41 51.36
N ASN A 20 1.09 -33.27 50.25
CA ASN A 20 2.53 -33.31 50.23
C ASN A 20 3.11 -32.24 51.18
N ASP A 21 4.19 -32.56 51.89
CA ASP A 21 4.81 -31.71 52.90
C ASP A 21 3.86 -31.15 53.98
N CYS A 22 2.67 -31.73 54.18
CA CYS A 22 1.76 -31.33 55.24
C CYS A 22 2.09 -32.13 56.52
N PRO A 23 2.36 -31.47 57.66
CA PRO A 23 2.72 -32.15 58.90
C PRO A 23 1.54 -32.89 59.56
N ILE A 24 0.33 -32.74 59.01
CA ILE A 24 -0.92 -33.19 59.59
C ILE A 24 -1.52 -34.26 58.69
N LYS A 25 -2.01 -35.36 59.28
CA LYS A 25 -2.80 -36.38 58.60
C LYS A 25 -4.28 -36.02 58.63
N PRO A 26 -4.88 -35.62 57.50
CA PRO A 26 -6.30 -35.31 57.41
C PRO A 26 -7.16 -36.56 57.64
N ASP A 27 -8.18 -36.45 58.48
CA ASP A 27 -9.20 -37.48 58.63
C ASP A 27 -10.46 -37.06 57.86
N VAL A 28 -10.69 -37.63 56.67
CA VAL A 28 -11.72 -37.19 55.71
C VAL A 28 -13.12 -37.42 56.26
N LEU A 29 -13.98 -36.40 56.27
CA LEU A 29 -15.37 -36.46 56.74
C LEU A 29 -16.36 -36.66 55.60
N ILE A 30 -16.32 -35.75 54.63
CA ILE A 30 -17.23 -35.68 53.49
C ILE A 30 -16.48 -35.09 52.31
N PHE A 31 -16.82 -35.52 51.10
CA PHE A 31 -16.28 -34.92 49.89
C PHE A 31 -17.34 -34.77 48.81
N LYS A 32 -17.08 -33.84 47.90
CA LYS A 32 -17.80 -33.66 46.65
C LYS A 32 -16.80 -33.50 45.51
N GLY A 33 -16.80 -34.45 44.59
CA GLY A 33 -16.01 -34.43 43.35
C GLY A 33 -16.84 -34.06 42.14
N ARG A 34 -16.23 -33.39 41.18
CA ARG A 34 -16.79 -33.14 39.85
C ARG A 34 -15.70 -33.35 38.80
N GLU A 35 -15.96 -34.22 37.84
CA GLU A 35 -15.08 -34.51 36.70
C GLU A 35 -15.91 -34.44 35.41
N GLY A 36 -15.41 -33.81 34.36
CA GLY A 36 -16.11 -33.73 33.07
C GLY A 36 -15.14 -33.82 31.90
N LEU A 37 -15.65 -34.25 30.74
CA LEU A 37 -14.91 -34.15 29.48
C LEU A 37 -14.68 -32.68 29.15
N SER A 38 -13.44 -32.35 28.81
CA SER A 38 -12.98 -31.00 28.48
C SER A 38 -13.17 -29.96 29.59
N GLU A 39 -13.24 -30.43 30.84
CA GLU A 39 -13.34 -29.59 32.03
C GLU A 39 -12.29 -29.99 33.07
N ALA A 40 -11.61 -29.01 33.66
CA ALA A 40 -10.73 -29.25 34.80
C ALA A 40 -11.52 -29.82 35.99
N PHE A 41 -11.07 -30.95 36.55
CA PHE A 41 -11.76 -31.54 37.69
C PHE A 41 -11.62 -30.70 38.96
N SER A 42 -12.57 -30.88 39.89
CA SER A 42 -12.57 -30.20 41.19
C SER A 42 -13.16 -31.09 42.28
N TRP A 43 -12.43 -31.24 43.37
CA TRP A 43 -12.77 -32.07 44.52
C TRP A 43 -12.73 -31.23 45.78
N ARG A 44 -13.89 -30.95 46.38
CA ARG A 44 -13.97 -30.34 47.69
C ARG A 44 -14.01 -31.42 48.76
N ILE A 45 -13.00 -31.44 49.62
CA ILE A 45 -12.81 -32.47 50.65
C ILE A 45 -12.80 -31.80 52.02
N GLU A 46 -13.76 -32.17 52.86
CA GLU A 46 -13.83 -31.76 54.26
C GLU A 46 -13.13 -32.81 55.13
N PHE A 47 -12.34 -32.35 56.08
CA PHE A 47 -11.58 -33.22 56.97
C PHE A 47 -11.39 -32.62 58.35
N THR A 48 -11.07 -33.47 59.31
CA THR A 48 -10.73 -33.08 60.68
C THR A 48 -9.25 -33.29 60.95
N ALA A 49 -8.69 -32.43 61.79
CA ALA A 49 -7.32 -32.54 62.28
C ALA A 49 -7.23 -32.11 63.75
N PRO A 50 -6.45 -32.82 64.59
CA PRO A 50 -6.25 -32.46 65.99
C PRO A 50 -5.39 -31.19 66.15
N GLN A 51 -4.60 -30.85 65.14
CA GLN A 51 -3.69 -29.70 65.13
C GLN A 51 -4.22 -28.61 64.20
N THR A 52 -3.80 -27.36 64.45
CA THR A 52 -4.15 -26.23 63.59
C THR A 52 -3.39 -26.30 62.27
N VAL A 53 -4.11 -26.37 61.15
CA VAL A 53 -3.56 -26.36 59.80
C VAL A 53 -3.41 -24.92 59.33
N GLN A 54 -2.21 -24.50 58.92
CA GLN A 54 -2.01 -23.16 58.35
C GLN A 54 -2.19 -23.17 56.83
N ARG A 55 -2.59 -22.03 56.26
CA ARG A 55 -2.77 -21.86 54.81
C ARG A 55 -1.55 -22.30 53.97
N LYS A 56 -0.34 -22.04 54.47
CA LYS A 56 0.92 -22.36 53.80
C LYS A 56 1.24 -23.86 53.80
N ASP A 57 0.62 -24.60 54.71
CA ASP A 57 0.84 -26.04 54.85
C ASP A 57 0.04 -26.82 53.79
N VAL A 58 -0.91 -26.17 53.11
CA VAL A 58 -1.86 -26.81 52.20
C VAL A 58 -1.96 -26.14 50.82
N LEU A 59 -2.02 -24.82 50.72
CA LEU A 59 -2.23 -24.15 49.43
C LEU A 59 -1.04 -24.36 48.49
N MET A 60 -1.34 -24.57 47.20
CA MET A 60 -0.38 -24.84 46.12
C MET A 60 0.46 -26.10 46.32
N LYS A 61 0.08 -26.98 47.26
CA LYS A 61 0.74 -28.28 47.44
C LYS A 61 0.03 -29.35 46.63
N TYR A 62 0.83 -30.30 46.13
CA TYR A 62 0.32 -31.53 45.54
C TYR A 62 -0.37 -32.37 46.60
N ALA A 63 -1.44 -33.05 46.21
CA ALA A 63 -2.20 -33.90 47.11
C ALA A 63 -2.78 -35.11 46.38
N ARG A 64 -2.94 -36.18 47.14
CA ARG A 64 -3.52 -37.46 46.74
C ARG A 64 -4.80 -37.68 47.52
N PHE A 65 -5.91 -37.87 46.82
CA PHE A 65 -7.18 -38.29 47.42
C PHE A 65 -7.52 -39.71 46.98
N ASP A 66 -7.53 -40.64 47.92
CA ASP A 66 -7.67 -42.07 47.69
C ASP A 66 -8.99 -42.60 48.24
N MET A 67 -9.73 -43.32 47.39
CA MET A 67 -10.99 -43.98 47.71
C MET A 67 -10.79 -45.48 47.95
N ASN A 68 -10.03 -45.82 48.99
CA ASN A 68 -9.73 -47.20 49.38
C ASN A 68 -9.07 -48.01 48.26
N GLY A 69 -8.13 -47.41 47.55
CA GLY A 69 -7.41 -47.99 46.41
C GLY A 69 -8.24 -48.25 45.16
N ARG A 70 -9.53 -47.89 45.14
CA ARG A 70 -10.40 -48.11 43.96
C ARG A 70 -10.42 -46.93 42.98
N LYS A 71 -10.13 -45.73 43.47
CA LYS A 71 -9.88 -44.53 42.66
C LYS A 71 -8.96 -43.62 43.46
N THR A 72 -7.91 -43.16 42.80
CA THR A 72 -6.99 -42.17 43.34
C THR A 72 -7.06 -40.93 42.49
N ILE A 73 -7.09 -39.75 43.10
CA ILE A 73 -7.04 -38.45 42.45
C ILE A 73 -5.76 -37.75 42.88
N TYR A 74 -4.90 -37.45 41.92
CA TYR A 74 -3.76 -36.57 42.12
C TYR A 74 -4.11 -35.17 41.62
N GLY A 75 -3.62 -34.14 42.30
CA GLY A 75 -3.81 -32.76 41.86
C GLY A 75 -3.15 -31.77 42.80
N VAL A 76 -3.55 -30.51 42.70
CA VAL A 76 -3.04 -29.40 43.52
C VAL A 76 -4.16 -28.77 44.36
N ILE A 77 -3.85 -28.40 45.61
CA ILE A 77 -4.78 -27.71 46.48
C ILE A 77 -4.84 -26.22 46.13
N THR A 78 -5.98 -25.77 45.61
CA THR A 78 -6.18 -24.37 45.15
C THR A 78 -6.97 -23.51 46.12
N ARG A 79 -7.68 -24.14 47.07
CA ARG A 79 -8.49 -23.44 48.07
C ARG A 79 -8.43 -24.17 49.40
N PHE A 80 -8.43 -23.39 50.48
CA PHE A 80 -8.45 -23.86 51.86
C PHE A 80 -9.46 -23.04 52.67
N GLU A 81 -10.30 -23.73 53.44
CA GLU A 81 -11.36 -23.16 54.27
C GLU A 81 -11.21 -23.72 55.69
N TRP A 82 -11.20 -22.85 56.69
CA TRP A 82 -11.46 -23.25 58.07
C TRP A 82 -12.97 -23.15 58.32
N LEU A 83 -13.57 -24.21 58.88
CA LEU A 83 -15.02 -24.30 59.07
C LEU A 83 -15.43 -24.14 60.54
N SER A 84 -14.84 -24.92 61.43
CA SER A 84 -15.11 -24.86 62.87
C SER A 84 -14.01 -25.53 63.69
N THR A 85 -13.98 -25.30 65.01
CA THR A 85 -13.08 -25.98 65.95
C THR A 85 -13.84 -26.35 67.22
N ASN A 86 -13.61 -27.56 67.73
CA ASN A 86 -14.06 -28.00 69.05
C ASN A 86 -12.84 -28.32 69.95
N ALA A 87 -13.07 -28.85 71.16
CA ALA A 87 -12.00 -29.13 72.11
C ALA A 87 -10.99 -30.19 71.63
N ASP A 88 -11.42 -31.09 70.74
CA ASP A 88 -10.63 -32.26 70.34
C ASP A 88 -9.98 -32.09 68.94
N GLN A 89 -10.64 -31.35 68.04
CA GLN A 89 -10.24 -31.23 66.63
C GLN A 89 -10.79 -29.98 65.94
N SER A 90 -10.13 -29.59 64.85
CA SER A 90 -10.58 -28.56 63.92
C SER A 90 -11.07 -29.16 62.61
N HIS A 91 -12.11 -28.56 62.04
CA HIS A 91 -12.77 -28.94 60.80
C HIS A 91 -12.37 -27.97 59.68
N TYR A 92 -11.88 -28.52 58.57
CA TYR A 92 -11.40 -27.78 57.41
C TYR A 92 -12.04 -28.31 56.12
N ALA A 93 -11.99 -27.51 55.06
CA ALA A 93 -12.18 -27.98 53.69
C ALA A 93 -11.02 -27.56 52.80
N VAL A 94 -10.65 -28.42 51.87
CA VAL A 94 -9.75 -28.08 50.76
C VAL A 94 -10.43 -28.32 49.42
N THR A 95 -10.02 -27.57 48.40
CA THR A 95 -10.36 -27.87 47.01
C THR A 95 -9.11 -28.36 46.28
N LEU A 96 -9.14 -29.64 45.90
CA LEU A 96 -8.16 -30.31 45.06
C LEU A 96 -8.60 -30.19 43.60
N GLN A 97 -7.74 -29.66 42.73
CA GLN A 97 -8.03 -29.49 41.31
C GLN A 97 -6.89 -30.03 40.45
N SER A 98 -7.17 -30.19 39.15
CA SER A 98 -6.12 -30.50 38.18
C SER A 98 -5.08 -29.39 38.11
N ARG A 99 -3.87 -29.72 37.70
CA ARG A 99 -2.85 -28.69 37.40
C ARG A 99 -3.33 -27.75 36.30
N LEU A 100 -4.08 -28.28 35.33
CA LEU A 100 -4.71 -27.50 34.26
C LEU A 100 -5.61 -26.37 34.80
N ALA A 101 -6.25 -26.54 35.97
CA ALA A 101 -7.09 -25.51 36.57
C ALA A 101 -6.32 -24.23 36.95
N LEU A 102 -5.00 -24.34 37.20
CA LEU A 102 -4.16 -23.20 37.55
C LEU A 102 -4.02 -22.19 36.40
N LEU A 103 -4.19 -22.63 35.14
CA LEU A 103 -4.13 -21.76 33.96
C LEU A 103 -5.27 -20.72 33.95
N SER A 104 -6.33 -20.91 34.74
CA SER A 104 -7.36 -19.89 34.97
C SER A 104 -6.85 -18.63 35.70
N ARG A 105 -5.62 -18.66 36.22
CA ARG A 105 -4.99 -17.54 36.96
C ARG A 105 -4.12 -16.64 36.08
N THR A 106 -3.88 -17.03 34.82
CA THR A 106 -3.12 -16.24 33.85
C THR A 106 -4.06 -15.78 32.76
N ARG A 107 -4.20 -14.46 32.59
CA ARG A 107 -4.95 -13.81 31.51
C ARG A 107 -4.02 -12.91 30.73
N ARG A 108 -4.00 -13.05 29.40
CA ARG A 108 -3.09 -12.30 28.53
C ARG A 108 -3.66 -12.09 27.13
N CYS A 109 -2.93 -11.28 26.35
CA CYS A 109 -3.03 -11.27 24.90
C CYS A 109 -1.74 -11.88 24.35
N ALA A 110 -1.87 -12.79 23.38
CA ALA A 110 -0.72 -13.46 22.77
C ALA A 110 -1.04 -13.80 21.32
N ILE A 111 -0.02 -13.81 20.48
CA ILE A 111 -0.12 -14.11 19.06
C ILE A 111 0.82 -15.29 18.76
N PHE A 112 0.28 -16.31 18.11
CA PHE A 112 1.03 -17.47 17.66
C PHE A 112 0.96 -17.51 16.13
N GLN A 113 2.09 -17.65 15.46
CA GLN A 113 2.17 -17.63 14.00
C GLN A 113 2.72 -18.94 13.47
N ASN A 114 2.18 -19.41 12.34
CA ASN A 114 2.63 -20.60 11.62
C ASN A 114 2.73 -21.86 12.50
N GLN A 115 1.73 -22.05 13.36
CA GLN A 115 1.63 -23.20 14.26
C GLN A 115 0.23 -23.80 14.19
N SER A 116 0.13 -25.10 14.44
CA SER A 116 -1.13 -25.82 14.57
C SER A 116 -1.75 -25.64 15.96
N VAL A 117 -3.05 -25.94 16.08
CA VAL A 117 -3.75 -25.87 17.37
C VAL A 117 -3.07 -26.75 18.46
N PRO A 118 -2.72 -28.03 18.20
CA PRO A 118 -2.02 -28.85 19.19
C PRO A 118 -0.67 -28.28 19.64
N GLU A 119 0.13 -27.74 18.71
CA GLU A 119 1.43 -27.11 19.03
C GLU A 119 1.27 -25.89 19.92
N VAL A 120 0.29 -25.02 19.63
CA VAL A 120 0.00 -23.85 20.47
C VAL A 120 -0.44 -24.29 21.86
N VAL A 121 -1.34 -25.27 21.98
CA VAL A 121 -1.78 -25.79 23.27
C VAL A 121 -0.61 -26.39 24.05
N GLU A 122 0.26 -27.17 23.39
CA GLU A 122 1.49 -27.68 23.99
C GLU A 122 2.39 -26.55 24.50
N GLN A 123 2.62 -25.51 23.70
CA GLN A 123 3.42 -24.35 24.09
C GLN A 123 2.86 -23.67 25.34
N VAL A 124 1.53 -23.49 25.42
CA VAL A 124 0.87 -22.91 26.59
C VAL A 124 1.03 -23.81 27.82
N LEU A 125 0.82 -25.13 27.69
CA LEU A 125 0.98 -26.07 28.80
C LEU A 125 2.41 -26.08 29.35
N ARG A 126 3.41 -26.08 28.47
CA ARG A 126 4.83 -26.03 28.85
C ARG A 126 5.22 -24.73 29.53
N ALA A 127 4.64 -23.60 29.13
CA ALA A 127 4.84 -22.32 29.81
C ALA A 127 4.34 -22.31 31.26
N HIS A 128 3.44 -23.25 31.62
CA HIS A 128 2.93 -23.47 32.98
C HIS A 128 3.62 -24.64 33.70
N GLY A 129 4.72 -25.16 33.16
CA GLY A 129 5.52 -26.21 33.80
C GLY A 129 4.92 -27.61 33.69
N LEU A 130 3.97 -27.85 32.78
CA LEU A 130 3.56 -29.21 32.41
C LEU A 130 4.55 -29.75 31.37
N GLU A 131 5.16 -30.89 31.67
CA GLU A 131 6.16 -31.53 30.82
C GLU A 131 5.55 -32.64 29.96
N GLY A 132 6.37 -33.27 29.09
CA GLY A 132 5.89 -34.30 28.15
C GLY A 132 5.11 -35.47 28.79
N PRO A 133 5.46 -35.97 29.99
CA PRO A 133 4.68 -37.00 30.68
C PRO A 133 3.33 -36.52 31.25
N ASP A 134 3.11 -35.21 31.34
CA ASP A 134 1.94 -34.61 31.99
C ASP A 134 0.74 -34.44 31.05
N PHE A 135 0.95 -34.60 29.74
CA PHE A 135 -0.11 -34.59 28.76
C PHE A 135 0.23 -35.45 27.54
N ALA A 136 -0.79 -35.91 26.82
CA ALA A 136 -0.59 -36.64 25.57
C ALA A 136 -1.66 -36.29 24.55
N PHE A 137 -1.22 -35.95 23.34
CA PHE A 137 -2.09 -35.82 22.16
C PHE A 137 -2.24 -37.19 21.50
N ARG A 138 -3.42 -37.82 21.66
CA ARG A 138 -3.78 -39.09 21.02
C ARG A 138 -4.72 -38.82 19.86
N LEU A 139 -4.29 -37.98 18.92
CA LEU A 139 -5.13 -37.53 17.81
C LEU A 139 -5.09 -38.55 16.67
N SER A 140 -6.24 -38.82 16.06
CA SER A 140 -6.35 -39.62 14.84
C SER A 140 -6.20 -38.77 13.58
N ARG A 141 -6.33 -37.44 13.70
CA ARG A 141 -6.22 -36.48 12.61
C ARG A 141 -4.93 -35.67 12.71
N GLU A 142 -4.44 -35.24 11.56
CA GLU A 142 -3.40 -34.20 11.47
C GLU A 142 -4.06 -32.82 11.39
N TYR A 143 -3.50 -31.85 12.12
CA TYR A 143 -4.01 -30.49 12.21
C TYR A 143 -3.06 -29.53 11.48
N PRO A 144 -3.55 -28.72 10.54
CA PRO A 144 -2.70 -27.83 9.75
C PRO A 144 -2.16 -26.67 10.59
N CYS A 145 -1.05 -26.10 10.16
CA CYS A 145 -0.57 -24.83 10.70
C CYS A 145 -1.49 -23.69 10.26
N ARG A 146 -1.81 -22.78 11.18
CA ARG A 146 -2.53 -21.53 10.88
C ARG A 146 -1.53 -20.39 10.72
N ASP A 147 -1.82 -19.47 9.80
CA ASP A 147 -1.03 -18.23 9.63
C ASP A 147 -0.94 -17.45 10.95
N ILE A 148 -2.05 -17.39 11.67
CA ILE A 148 -2.18 -16.70 12.95
C ILE A 148 -3.21 -17.40 13.85
N ILE A 149 -2.90 -17.47 15.13
CA ILE A 149 -3.80 -17.82 16.23
C ILE A 149 -3.66 -16.74 17.29
N THR A 150 -4.77 -16.10 17.63
CA THR A 150 -4.79 -15.02 18.63
C THR A 150 -5.46 -15.48 19.92
N GLN A 151 -4.77 -15.26 21.04
CA GLN A 151 -5.35 -15.27 22.37
C GLN A 151 -5.71 -13.83 22.74
N TRP A 152 -6.98 -13.54 22.97
CA TRP A 152 -7.44 -12.16 23.22
C TRP A 152 -8.20 -12.02 24.54
N ARG A 153 -7.54 -11.40 25.53
CA ARG A 153 -8.10 -11.04 26.85
C ARG A 153 -8.79 -12.18 27.59
N GLU A 154 -8.40 -13.41 27.31
CA GLU A 154 -8.92 -14.64 27.92
C GLU A 154 -7.84 -15.28 28.79
N THR A 155 -8.25 -16.10 29.76
CA THR A 155 -7.30 -16.91 30.53
C THR A 155 -6.67 -17.99 29.65
N ASP A 156 -5.49 -18.49 30.02
CA ASP A 156 -4.87 -19.60 29.29
C ASP A 156 -5.74 -20.87 29.31
N LEU A 157 -6.54 -21.07 30.36
CA LEU A 157 -7.50 -22.18 30.41
C LEU A 157 -8.67 -21.97 29.45
N GLU A 158 -9.29 -20.78 29.45
CA GLU A 158 -10.38 -20.41 28.53
C GLU A 158 -9.90 -20.52 27.07
N PHE A 159 -8.67 -20.08 26.78
CA PHE A 159 -8.04 -20.17 25.47
C PHE A 159 -7.90 -21.62 24.99
N ILE A 160 -7.30 -22.49 25.81
CA ILE A 160 -7.11 -23.91 25.50
C ILE A 160 -8.47 -24.58 25.26
N GLN A 161 -9.45 -24.33 26.14
CA GLN A 161 -10.78 -24.93 26.01
C GLN A 161 -11.48 -24.48 24.72
N ARG A 162 -11.40 -23.18 24.39
CA ARG A 162 -11.98 -22.62 23.18
C ARG A 162 -11.33 -23.19 21.92
N ILE A 163 -10.01 -23.09 21.80
CA ILE A 163 -9.30 -23.44 20.56
C ILE A 163 -9.37 -24.94 20.27
N LEU A 164 -9.36 -25.79 21.30
CA LEU A 164 -9.58 -27.23 21.14
C LEU A 164 -11.03 -27.53 20.73
N ALA A 165 -12.01 -26.85 21.34
CA ALA A 165 -13.42 -27.02 21.00
C ALA A 165 -13.74 -26.58 19.57
N GLU A 166 -13.09 -25.52 19.06
CA GLU A 166 -13.20 -25.06 17.67
C GLU A 166 -12.88 -26.18 16.68
N VAL A 167 -11.81 -26.93 16.94
CA VAL A 167 -11.32 -28.00 16.06
C VAL A 167 -11.77 -29.40 16.52
N GLY A 168 -12.74 -29.48 17.44
CA GLY A 168 -13.38 -30.72 17.86
C GLY A 168 -12.54 -31.65 18.75
N ILE A 169 -11.40 -31.18 19.25
CA ILE A 169 -10.58 -31.92 20.22
C ILE A 169 -11.20 -31.78 21.61
N TRP A 170 -11.41 -32.89 22.27
CA TRP A 170 -11.81 -32.96 23.68
C TRP A 170 -10.63 -33.46 24.52
N PHE A 171 -10.70 -33.28 25.84
CA PHE A 171 -9.71 -33.86 26.74
C PHE A 171 -10.31 -34.52 27.97
N ARG A 172 -9.54 -35.41 28.60
CA ARG A 172 -9.85 -36.06 29.88
C ARG A 172 -8.61 -36.20 30.74
N PHE A 173 -8.80 -36.52 32.01
CA PHE A 173 -7.70 -36.74 32.95
C PHE A 173 -7.52 -38.22 33.24
N VAL A 174 -6.25 -38.65 33.29
CA VAL A 174 -5.81 -39.94 33.80
C VAL A 174 -4.85 -39.70 34.95
N MET A 175 -4.80 -40.62 35.90
CA MET A 175 -3.95 -40.51 37.09
C MET A 175 -2.72 -41.39 36.88
N ASN A 176 -1.53 -40.80 36.98
CA ASN A 176 -0.28 -41.54 36.85
C ASN A 176 0.26 -41.88 38.24
N ASP A 177 0.12 -43.14 38.65
CA ASP A 177 0.58 -43.60 39.96
C ASP A 177 2.11 -43.59 40.12
N ALA A 178 2.88 -43.60 39.02
CA ALA A 178 4.34 -43.59 39.10
C ALA A 178 4.88 -42.18 39.40
N THR A 179 4.23 -41.14 38.89
CA THR A 179 4.60 -39.74 39.14
C THR A 179 3.73 -39.06 40.20
N GLU A 180 2.63 -39.70 40.61
CA GLU A 180 1.59 -39.14 41.50
C GLU A 180 1.01 -37.81 40.98
N LEU A 181 0.78 -37.74 39.67
CA LEU A 181 0.29 -36.54 38.98
C LEU A 181 -0.89 -36.85 38.07
N ASP A 182 -1.71 -35.82 37.82
CA ASP A 182 -2.75 -35.84 36.80
C ASP A 182 -2.15 -35.66 35.40
N VAL A 183 -2.58 -36.49 34.45
CA VAL A 183 -2.17 -36.45 33.05
C VAL A 183 -3.36 -36.07 32.16
N VAL A 184 -3.19 -35.08 31.30
CA VAL A 184 -4.23 -34.63 30.37
C VAL A 184 -4.12 -35.40 29.05
N ILE A 185 -5.16 -36.13 28.67
CA ILE A 185 -5.21 -36.84 27.38
C ILE A 185 -6.14 -36.08 26.44
N PHE A 186 -5.60 -35.60 25.32
CA PHE A 186 -6.34 -34.96 24.24
C PHE A 186 -6.71 -35.99 23.17
N GLY A 187 -7.98 -35.97 22.72
CA GLY A 187 -8.52 -36.89 21.72
C GLY A 187 -9.56 -36.21 20.82
N ASP A 188 -9.70 -36.72 19.61
CA ASP A 188 -10.54 -36.14 18.54
C ASP A 188 -11.56 -37.13 17.97
N THR A 189 -11.45 -38.43 18.29
CA THR A 189 -12.38 -39.47 17.81
C THR A 189 -12.81 -40.41 18.93
N GLN A 190 -13.70 -41.35 18.60
CA GLN A 190 -14.18 -42.36 19.54
C GLN A 190 -13.14 -43.42 19.88
N LEU A 191 -12.06 -43.54 19.08
CA LEU A 191 -10.97 -44.49 19.33
C LEU A 191 -10.22 -44.20 20.64
N GLN A 192 -10.30 -42.97 21.13
CA GLN A 192 -9.64 -42.52 22.36
C GLN A 192 -10.52 -42.70 23.61
N TYR A 193 -11.74 -43.22 23.48
CA TYR A 193 -12.58 -43.60 24.61
C TYR A 193 -12.08 -44.87 25.30
N GLU A 194 -12.46 -45.04 26.56
CA GLU A 194 -12.21 -46.25 27.32
C GLU A 194 -13.45 -47.15 27.32
N PHE A 195 -13.34 -48.34 26.75
CA PHE A 195 -14.40 -49.33 26.67
C PHE A 195 -14.28 -50.38 27.78
N ASP A 196 -15.11 -51.41 27.73
CA ASP A 196 -15.14 -52.55 28.65
C ASP A 196 -15.53 -52.22 30.10
N ILE A 197 -16.19 -51.07 30.33
CA ILE A 197 -16.73 -50.69 31.64
C ILE A 197 -18.11 -51.32 31.82
N ARG A 198 -18.19 -52.46 32.50
CA ARG A 198 -19.41 -53.25 32.66
C ARG A 198 -19.90 -53.27 34.09
N LEU A 199 -21.11 -52.78 34.33
CA LEU A 199 -21.75 -52.77 35.65
C LEU A 199 -23.19 -53.30 35.57
N PRO A 200 -23.67 -54.07 36.57
CA PRO A 200 -25.04 -54.54 36.61
C PRO A 200 -26.04 -53.38 36.76
N TYR A 201 -27.08 -53.37 35.93
CA TYR A 201 -28.19 -52.43 36.03
C TYR A 201 -29.23 -52.92 37.04
N ARG A 202 -29.17 -52.42 38.28
CA ARG A 202 -30.11 -52.75 39.37
C ARG A 202 -29.98 -51.75 40.51
N GLU A 203 -31.07 -51.49 41.23
CA GLU A 203 -30.98 -50.70 42.45
C GLU A 203 -30.17 -51.45 43.53
N PRO A 204 -29.28 -50.74 44.24
CA PRO A 204 -28.59 -51.30 45.39
C PRO A 204 -29.60 -51.55 46.52
N SER A 205 -29.86 -52.81 46.84
CA SER A 205 -30.78 -53.24 47.90
C SER A 205 -30.02 -53.93 49.05
N GLY A 206 -30.34 -53.57 50.30
CA GLY A 206 -29.81 -54.22 51.50
C GLY A 206 -28.27 -54.28 51.59
N LEU A 207 -27.74 -55.16 52.45
CA LEU A 207 -26.30 -55.34 52.79
C LEU A 207 -25.36 -55.68 51.61
N SER A 208 -25.81 -55.65 50.35
CA SER A 208 -24.97 -55.93 49.18
C SER A 208 -24.11 -54.71 48.81
N ALA A 209 -22.79 -54.91 48.84
CA ALA A 209 -21.77 -53.91 48.51
C ALA A 209 -21.34 -53.95 47.02
N GLU A 210 -22.08 -54.65 46.17
CA GLU A 210 -21.70 -54.80 44.74
C GLU A 210 -21.88 -53.48 43.97
N GLU A 211 -20.92 -53.19 43.10
CA GLU A 211 -20.95 -52.02 42.23
C GLU A 211 -22.05 -52.19 41.17
N SER A 212 -22.86 -51.15 40.95
CA SER A 212 -24.04 -51.20 40.09
C SER A 212 -24.41 -49.81 39.56
N VAL A 213 -25.32 -49.79 38.59
CA VAL A 213 -25.91 -48.56 38.03
C VAL A 213 -27.44 -48.63 38.06
N TRP A 214 -28.10 -47.52 38.32
CA TRP A 214 -29.57 -47.48 38.48
C TRP A 214 -30.16 -46.09 38.24
N GLY A 215 -31.49 -46.00 38.30
CA GLY A 215 -32.21 -44.72 38.31
C GLY A 215 -32.06 -43.90 37.03
N VAL A 216 -32.03 -44.57 35.87
CA VAL A 216 -31.81 -43.92 34.57
C VAL A 216 -32.90 -42.89 34.27
N ARG A 217 -32.50 -41.75 33.70
CA ARG A 217 -33.36 -40.70 33.17
C ARG A 217 -32.87 -40.29 31.80
N THR A 218 -33.79 -40.03 30.88
CA THR A 218 -33.48 -39.66 29.50
C THR A 218 -34.20 -38.38 29.13
N TRP A 219 -33.51 -37.50 28.40
CA TRP A 219 -34.07 -36.30 27.79
C TRP A 219 -33.76 -36.33 26.30
N HIS A 220 -34.76 -36.02 25.49
CA HIS A 220 -34.62 -35.92 24.04
C HIS A 220 -34.99 -34.50 23.61
N THR A 221 -34.16 -33.91 22.76
CA THR A 221 -34.31 -32.54 22.26
C THR A 221 -34.22 -32.58 20.74
N VAL A 222 -35.13 -31.87 20.07
CA VAL A 222 -35.03 -31.64 18.62
C VAL A 222 -33.87 -30.69 18.37
N VAL A 223 -32.99 -31.04 17.43
CA VAL A 223 -31.78 -30.26 17.08
C VAL A 223 -31.73 -29.95 15.59
N SER A 224 -30.81 -29.09 15.16
CA SER A 224 -30.62 -28.77 13.75
C SER A 224 -30.26 -30.01 12.94
N GLY A 225 -30.82 -30.14 11.73
CA GLY A 225 -30.58 -31.29 10.85
C GLY A 225 -29.47 -31.10 9.83
N LEU A 226 -28.98 -29.87 9.70
CA LEU A 226 -27.95 -29.47 8.76
C LEU A 226 -27.10 -28.37 9.38
N ALA A 227 -25.78 -28.45 9.19
CA ALA A 227 -24.87 -27.34 9.43
C ALA A 227 -24.32 -26.84 8.10
N HIS A 228 -24.36 -25.54 7.88
CA HIS A 228 -23.92 -24.89 6.65
C HIS A 228 -22.95 -23.77 7.00
N VAL A 229 -21.74 -23.84 6.47
CA VAL A 229 -20.71 -22.79 6.62
C VAL A 229 -20.48 -22.08 5.29
N ASN A 230 -20.18 -20.79 5.35
CA ASN A 230 -19.79 -20.00 4.18
C ASN A 230 -18.79 -18.90 4.59
N ARG A 231 -17.86 -18.55 3.71
CA ARG A 231 -16.93 -17.43 3.94
C ARG A 231 -16.52 -16.76 2.63
N TYR A 232 -15.92 -15.57 2.77
CA TYR A 232 -15.14 -14.96 1.72
C TYR A 232 -13.64 -15.03 2.05
N ASN A 233 -12.86 -15.67 1.18
CA ASN A 233 -11.39 -15.67 1.25
C ASN A 233 -10.82 -14.82 0.11
N TYR A 234 -10.10 -13.76 0.44
CA TYR A 234 -9.56 -12.86 -0.59
C TYR A 234 -8.41 -13.47 -1.40
N ARG A 235 -7.74 -14.50 -0.87
CA ARG A 235 -6.65 -15.20 -1.57
C ARG A 235 -7.19 -16.14 -2.65
N SER A 236 -8.44 -16.56 -2.52
CA SER A 236 -9.17 -17.43 -3.45
C SER A 236 -10.54 -16.82 -3.78
N ALA A 237 -10.56 -15.53 -4.13
CA ALA A 237 -11.79 -14.72 -4.20
C ALA A 237 -12.87 -15.24 -5.17
N THR A 238 -12.48 -16.02 -6.18
CA THR A 238 -13.40 -16.61 -7.18
C THR A 238 -13.84 -18.03 -6.83
N SER A 239 -13.20 -18.68 -5.85
CA SER A 239 -13.55 -20.02 -5.40
C SER A 239 -14.76 -19.94 -4.46
N PRO A 240 -15.80 -20.76 -4.67
CA PRO A 240 -16.80 -21.00 -3.65
C PRO A 240 -16.10 -21.46 -2.37
N MET A 241 -16.57 -20.99 -1.22
CA MET A 241 -16.03 -21.35 0.09
C MET A 241 -17.21 -21.66 1.00
N GLN A 242 -18.08 -22.58 0.59
CA GLN A 242 -19.28 -22.97 1.32
C GLN A 242 -19.35 -24.50 1.45
N ALA A 243 -19.82 -25.01 2.58
CA ALA A 243 -20.01 -26.45 2.74
C ALA A 243 -21.23 -26.72 3.62
N GLN A 244 -21.95 -27.81 3.33
CA GLN A 244 -23.15 -28.20 4.07
C GLN A 244 -23.07 -29.68 4.45
N VAL A 245 -23.16 -29.97 5.76
CA VAL A 245 -22.98 -31.33 6.27
C VAL A 245 -24.17 -31.75 7.14
N ALA A 246 -24.70 -32.93 6.83
CA ALA A 246 -25.71 -33.64 7.62
C ALA A 246 -25.18 -35.03 8.01
N VAL A 247 -24.55 -35.11 9.18
CA VAL A 247 -24.09 -36.38 9.76
C VAL A 247 -25.28 -37.30 10.01
N ARG A 248 -25.20 -38.52 9.47
CA ARG A 248 -26.23 -39.54 9.63
C ARG A 248 -26.43 -39.86 11.11
N SER A 249 -27.66 -39.72 11.61
CA SER A 249 -28.02 -40.02 12.98
C SER A 249 -29.47 -40.52 13.10
N GLU A 250 -29.83 -41.04 14.28
CA GLU A 250 -31.23 -41.38 14.64
C GLU A 250 -31.94 -40.22 15.37
N ALA A 251 -31.28 -39.06 15.50
CA ALA A 251 -31.85 -37.91 16.17
C ALA A 251 -33.05 -37.36 15.38
N VAL A 252 -34.05 -36.86 16.09
CA VAL A 252 -35.14 -36.10 15.47
C VAL A 252 -34.63 -34.70 15.20
N THR A 253 -34.47 -34.35 13.92
CA THR A 253 -33.87 -33.08 13.51
C THR A 253 -34.80 -32.23 12.65
N THR A 254 -34.60 -30.91 12.64
CA THR A 254 -35.29 -29.98 11.75
C THR A 254 -34.47 -28.70 11.56
N GLY A 255 -34.71 -27.99 10.45
CA GLY A 255 -34.02 -26.73 10.15
C GLY A 255 -32.52 -26.87 9.87
N GLU A 256 -31.88 -25.73 9.67
CA GLU A 256 -30.46 -25.60 9.39
C GLU A 256 -29.80 -24.58 10.33
N HIS A 257 -28.52 -24.77 10.61
CA HIS A 257 -27.67 -23.79 11.28
C HIS A 257 -26.66 -23.24 10.26
N TYR A 258 -26.88 -22.00 9.83
CA TYR A 258 -26.02 -21.30 8.88
C TYR A 258 -25.01 -20.39 9.60
N ARG A 259 -23.73 -20.51 9.25
CA ARG A 259 -22.63 -19.72 9.79
C ARG A 259 -21.84 -19.05 8.67
N TYR A 260 -21.67 -17.74 8.78
CA TYR A 260 -20.86 -16.97 7.85
C TYR A 260 -19.62 -16.41 8.54
N GLY A 261 -18.45 -16.60 7.92
CA GLY A 261 -17.21 -15.94 8.31
C GLY A 261 -16.19 -16.79 9.07
N ASP A 262 -16.49 -18.06 9.37
CA ASP A 262 -15.52 -18.99 9.98
C ASP A 262 -14.28 -19.16 9.08
N ILE A 263 -13.12 -19.42 9.69
CA ILE A 263 -11.82 -19.44 8.98
C ILE A 263 -11.43 -20.86 8.62
N TYR A 264 -11.45 -21.18 7.32
CA TYR A 264 -10.91 -22.41 6.74
C TYR A 264 -10.22 -22.17 5.39
N PRO A 265 -9.07 -22.80 5.10
CA PRO A 265 -8.28 -22.52 3.90
C PRO A 265 -8.96 -22.98 2.61
N GLU A 266 -9.78 -24.03 2.69
CA GLU A 266 -10.45 -24.67 1.56
C GLU A 266 -11.84 -25.19 1.93
N GLU A 267 -12.66 -25.47 0.91
CA GLU A 267 -14.05 -25.93 1.08
C GLU A 267 -14.13 -27.33 1.71
N GLY A 268 -13.35 -28.29 1.22
CA GLY A 268 -13.42 -29.70 1.60
C GLY A 268 -14.54 -30.46 0.89
N ASP A 269 -14.50 -31.79 0.92
CA ASP A 269 -15.57 -32.64 0.38
C ASP A 269 -16.65 -32.87 1.46
N GLU A 270 -17.84 -32.32 1.22
CA GLU A 270 -19.01 -32.44 2.09
C GLU A 270 -19.63 -33.86 2.14
N HIS A 271 -19.25 -34.75 1.21
CA HIS A 271 -19.68 -36.14 1.20
C HIS A 271 -18.69 -37.08 1.89
N ASP A 272 -17.48 -36.61 2.19
CA ASP A 272 -16.47 -37.40 2.89
C ASP A 272 -16.90 -37.62 4.34
N PRO A 273 -16.96 -38.87 4.84
CA PRO A 273 -17.20 -39.13 6.25
C PRO A 273 -16.07 -38.61 7.16
N GLU A 274 -14.89 -38.30 6.63
CA GLU A 274 -13.78 -37.70 7.35
C GLU A 274 -13.14 -36.54 6.56
N PRO A 275 -13.85 -35.40 6.41
CA PRO A 275 -13.35 -34.28 5.63
C PRO A 275 -11.97 -33.80 6.12
N ALA A 276 -11.20 -33.23 5.21
CA ALA A 276 -9.88 -32.67 5.49
C ALA A 276 -9.93 -31.71 6.69
N THR A 277 -9.03 -31.90 7.66
CA THR A 277 -9.02 -31.17 8.92
C THR A 277 -8.98 -29.66 8.70
N GLU A 278 -9.86 -28.92 9.40
CA GLU A 278 -10.05 -27.47 9.26
C GLU A 278 -10.52 -26.96 7.88
N SER A 279 -11.02 -27.83 6.99
CA SER A 279 -11.81 -27.41 5.82
C SER A 279 -13.21 -26.90 6.21
N GLY A 280 -13.93 -26.27 5.27
CA GLY A 280 -15.33 -25.88 5.47
C GLY A 280 -16.22 -27.08 5.84
N ALA A 281 -16.11 -28.18 5.11
CA ALA A 281 -16.83 -29.42 5.39
C ALA A 281 -16.48 -30.00 6.77
N PHE A 282 -15.23 -29.88 7.20
CA PHE A 282 -14.82 -30.27 8.56
C PHE A 282 -15.53 -29.44 9.63
N TYR A 283 -15.54 -28.11 9.52
CA TYR A 283 -16.21 -27.26 10.50
C TYR A 283 -17.72 -27.46 10.51
N ALA A 284 -18.35 -27.57 9.34
CA ALA A 284 -19.77 -27.92 9.23
C ALA A 284 -20.06 -29.26 9.92
N ARG A 285 -19.19 -30.26 9.74
CA ARG A 285 -19.32 -31.55 10.41
C ARG A 285 -19.22 -31.42 11.93
N ILE A 286 -18.15 -30.79 12.45
CA ILE A 286 -17.94 -30.60 13.89
C ILE A 286 -19.14 -29.89 14.53
N ASP A 287 -19.67 -28.87 13.87
CA ASP A 287 -20.84 -28.14 14.35
C ASP A 287 -22.11 -29.00 14.37
N HIS A 288 -22.36 -29.77 13.32
CA HIS A 288 -23.50 -30.69 13.31
C HIS A 288 -23.37 -31.80 14.36
N GLU A 289 -22.17 -32.37 14.56
CA GLU A 289 -21.91 -33.36 15.62
C GLU A 289 -22.16 -32.76 17.01
N ARG A 290 -21.79 -31.50 17.24
CA ARG A 290 -22.08 -30.78 18.50
C ARG A 290 -23.58 -30.57 18.72
N GLU A 291 -24.35 -30.29 17.66
CA GLU A 291 -25.83 -30.27 17.75
C GLU A 291 -26.39 -31.66 18.07
N LEU A 292 -25.88 -32.71 17.42
CA LEU A 292 -26.31 -34.09 17.68
C LEU A 292 -26.00 -34.55 19.11
N ASN A 293 -24.90 -34.10 19.72
CA ASN A 293 -24.58 -34.36 21.13
C ASN A 293 -25.64 -33.78 22.11
N LYS A 294 -26.40 -32.75 21.70
CA LYS A 294 -27.50 -32.17 22.50
C LYS A 294 -28.82 -32.94 22.35
N SER A 295 -28.93 -33.80 21.33
CA SER A 295 -30.18 -34.48 20.97
C SER A 295 -30.67 -35.44 22.05
N THR A 296 -29.78 -36.15 22.72
CA THR A 296 -30.13 -37.12 23.77
C THR A 296 -29.17 -37.00 24.96
N ARG A 297 -29.71 -36.74 26.15
CA ARG A 297 -28.96 -36.76 27.40
C ARG A 297 -29.44 -37.87 28.31
N LEU A 298 -28.48 -38.56 28.93
CA LEU A 298 -28.70 -39.63 29.87
C LEU A 298 -28.18 -39.23 31.25
N HIS A 299 -28.90 -39.60 32.29
CA HIS A 299 -28.47 -39.50 33.67
C HIS A 299 -28.72 -40.81 34.39
N LEU A 300 -27.76 -41.27 35.19
CA LEU A 300 -27.89 -42.46 36.04
C LEU A 300 -27.08 -42.30 37.32
N PHE A 301 -27.38 -43.15 38.29
CA PHE A 301 -26.65 -43.24 39.55
C PHE A 301 -25.77 -44.49 39.58
N SER A 302 -24.65 -44.40 40.30
CA SER A 302 -23.74 -45.51 40.56
C SER A 302 -23.13 -45.41 41.97
N ASN A 303 -22.58 -46.51 42.46
CA ASN A 303 -21.71 -46.60 43.63
C ASN A 303 -20.27 -47.01 43.26
N ALA A 304 -19.94 -47.11 41.96
CA ALA A 304 -18.61 -47.47 41.48
C ALA A 304 -17.66 -46.25 41.48
N PRO A 305 -16.57 -46.26 42.27
CA PRO A 305 -15.64 -45.14 42.33
C PRO A 305 -14.82 -44.97 41.06
N HIS A 306 -14.46 -46.07 40.38
CA HIS A 306 -13.52 -46.08 39.26
C HIS A 306 -14.06 -45.45 37.95
N LEU A 307 -15.36 -45.15 37.88
CA LEU A 307 -15.94 -44.47 36.73
C LEU A 307 -15.27 -43.11 36.50
N ALA A 308 -15.08 -42.69 35.25
CA ALA A 308 -14.45 -41.43 34.88
C ALA A 308 -15.00 -40.88 33.53
N PRO A 309 -14.88 -39.57 33.24
CA PRO A 309 -15.28 -39.04 31.94
C PRO A 309 -14.47 -39.63 30.79
N GLY A 310 -15.11 -39.88 29.65
CA GLY A 310 -14.50 -40.49 28.47
C GLY A 310 -14.52 -42.03 28.46
N GLN A 311 -15.08 -42.65 29.49
CA GLN A 311 -15.40 -44.08 29.50
C GLN A 311 -16.80 -44.34 28.91
N VAL A 312 -16.95 -45.48 28.25
CA VAL A 312 -18.21 -46.00 27.73
C VAL A 312 -18.70 -47.10 28.68
N LEU A 313 -19.74 -46.78 29.44
CA LEU A 313 -20.40 -47.71 30.34
C LEU A 313 -21.38 -48.60 29.54
N GLU A 314 -21.23 -49.92 29.71
CA GLU A 314 -22.10 -50.96 29.16
C GLU A 314 -22.89 -51.63 30.31
N PRO A 315 -24.11 -51.17 30.63
CA PRO A 315 -24.87 -51.76 31.73
C PRO A 315 -25.29 -53.21 31.40
N LEU A 316 -25.12 -54.12 32.36
CA LEU A 316 -25.47 -55.53 32.23
C LEU A 316 -26.88 -55.82 32.77
N GLY A 317 -27.58 -56.77 32.14
CA GLY A 317 -28.91 -57.22 32.55
C GLY A 317 -30.02 -56.73 31.61
N ASP A 318 -31.24 -56.62 32.15
CA ASP A 318 -32.40 -56.10 31.40
C ASP A 318 -32.37 -54.56 31.44
N VAL A 319 -31.84 -53.97 30.37
CA VAL A 319 -31.61 -52.52 30.26
C VAL A 319 -32.64 -51.86 29.35
N ILE A 320 -33.02 -50.63 29.67
CA ILE A 320 -33.91 -49.85 28.80
C ILE A 320 -33.26 -49.58 27.44
N THR A 321 -34.08 -49.33 26.40
CA THR A 321 -33.60 -49.09 25.03
C THR A 321 -32.50 -48.03 24.93
N ALA A 322 -32.57 -46.98 25.73
CA ALA A 322 -31.60 -45.89 25.73
C ALA A 322 -30.18 -46.27 26.20
N LEU A 323 -30.03 -47.41 26.88
CA LEU A 323 -28.74 -47.91 27.40
C LEU A 323 -28.13 -49.02 26.54
N LYS A 324 -28.85 -49.52 25.52
CA LYS A 324 -28.44 -50.71 24.74
C LYS A 324 -27.10 -50.53 24.02
N ASN A 325 -26.82 -49.33 23.54
CA ASN A 325 -25.60 -49.03 22.78
C ASN A 325 -24.44 -48.59 23.70
N GLY A 326 -24.64 -48.58 25.03
CA GLY A 326 -23.69 -48.02 25.98
C GLY A 326 -23.87 -46.51 26.21
N VAL A 327 -23.25 -46.01 27.28
CA VAL A 327 -23.31 -44.61 27.69
C VAL A 327 -21.91 -44.02 27.73
N LEU A 328 -21.63 -43.08 26.83
CA LEU A 328 -20.43 -42.26 26.93
C LEU A 328 -20.59 -41.29 28.09
N MET A 329 -19.78 -41.43 29.13
CA MET A 329 -19.84 -40.60 30.32
C MET A 329 -19.13 -39.27 30.08
N THR A 330 -19.87 -38.17 30.14
CA THR A 330 -19.36 -36.82 29.84
C THR A 330 -19.17 -35.98 31.11
N LEU A 331 -19.92 -36.27 32.18
CA LEU A 331 -19.83 -35.56 33.46
C LEU A 331 -20.18 -36.49 34.62
N LEU A 332 -19.31 -36.57 35.62
CA LEU A 332 -19.52 -37.32 36.85
C LEU A 332 -19.43 -36.42 38.07
N THR A 333 -20.32 -36.63 39.02
CA THR A 333 -20.25 -36.01 40.34
C THR A 333 -20.24 -37.08 41.42
N TYR A 334 -19.28 -36.96 42.35
CA TYR A 334 -19.06 -37.92 43.42
C TYR A 334 -19.44 -37.27 44.73
N ARG A 335 -20.15 -38.01 45.58
CA ARG A 335 -20.43 -37.61 46.95
C ARG A 335 -20.26 -38.81 47.86
N GLY A 336 -19.45 -38.65 48.90
CA GLY A 336 -19.28 -39.68 49.92
C GLY A 336 -18.97 -39.02 51.26
N ALA A 337 -19.31 -39.71 52.34
CA ALA A 337 -19.01 -39.27 53.70
C ALA A 337 -18.76 -40.50 54.58
N ARG A 338 -18.27 -40.32 55.82
CA ARG A 338 -18.10 -41.45 56.74
C ARG A 338 -19.40 -42.17 57.08
N ASP A 339 -20.50 -41.43 57.13
CA ASP A 339 -21.83 -41.90 57.50
C ASP A 339 -22.73 -42.22 56.29
N SER A 340 -22.21 -42.08 55.07
CA SER A 340 -22.98 -42.32 53.85
C SER A 340 -22.16 -43.01 52.77
N ARG A 341 -22.77 -43.98 52.08
CA ARG A 341 -22.14 -44.67 50.95
C ARG A 341 -21.77 -43.70 49.83
N LEU A 342 -20.76 -44.08 49.04
CA LEU A 342 -20.43 -43.37 47.81
C LEU A 342 -21.64 -43.33 46.88
N HIS A 343 -21.93 -42.13 46.38
CA HIS A 343 -22.94 -41.86 45.40
C HIS A 343 -22.33 -41.11 44.22
N VAL A 344 -22.35 -41.73 43.05
CA VAL A 344 -21.85 -41.18 41.80
C VAL A 344 -23.04 -40.87 40.91
N SER A 345 -23.17 -39.62 40.49
CA SER A 345 -24.16 -39.19 39.50
C SER A 345 -23.46 -39.03 38.16
N VAL A 346 -23.86 -39.85 37.19
CA VAL A 346 -23.27 -39.95 35.86
C VAL A 346 -24.19 -39.29 34.85
N TRP A 347 -23.67 -38.32 34.12
CA TRP A 347 -24.29 -37.69 32.96
C TRP A 347 -23.51 -38.11 31.70
N GLY A 348 -24.26 -38.32 30.62
CA GLY A 348 -23.67 -38.78 29.38
C GLY A 348 -24.61 -38.71 28.20
N GLN A 349 -24.18 -39.31 27.11
CA GLN A 349 -24.96 -39.50 25.89
C GLN A 349 -24.88 -40.97 25.45
N PRO A 350 -25.86 -41.47 24.69
CA PRO A 350 -25.74 -42.78 24.08
C PRO A 350 -24.46 -42.87 23.23
N TYR A 351 -23.72 -43.96 23.36
CA TYR A 351 -22.56 -44.18 22.50
C TYR A 351 -23.00 -44.45 21.05
N THR A 352 -22.20 -43.96 20.10
CA THR A 352 -22.39 -44.18 18.67
C THR A 352 -21.05 -44.15 17.94
N GLU A 353 -20.93 -45.01 16.93
CA GLU A 353 -19.77 -45.05 16.03
C GLU A 353 -19.84 -43.96 14.95
N ARG A 354 -20.99 -43.29 14.77
CA ARG A 354 -21.21 -42.35 13.67
C ARG A 354 -20.58 -40.98 13.89
N TYR A 355 -20.50 -40.53 15.14
CA TYR A 355 -19.94 -39.24 15.53
C TYR A 355 -19.44 -39.26 16.98
N GLY A 356 -18.45 -38.43 17.27
CA GLY A 356 -17.86 -38.31 18.60
C GLY A 356 -18.55 -37.26 19.47
N PHE A 357 -18.14 -37.23 20.74
CA PHE A 357 -18.33 -36.08 21.62
C PHE A 357 -17.55 -34.87 21.10
N ARG A 358 -18.21 -33.71 21.08
CA ARG A 358 -17.67 -32.40 20.78
C ARG A 358 -17.88 -31.50 21.99
N PRO A 359 -16.81 -30.87 22.50
CA PRO A 359 -16.96 -29.92 23.60
C PRO A 359 -17.87 -28.76 23.19
N ASP A 360 -18.55 -28.18 24.17
CA ASP A 360 -19.19 -26.89 23.97
C ASP A 360 -18.13 -25.87 23.55
N CYS A 361 -18.38 -25.14 22.47
CA CYS A 361 -17.46 -24.14 21.94
C CYS A 361 -17.83 -22.76 22.50
N PRO A 362 -17.03 -22.17 23.41
CA PRO A 362 -17.24 -20.80 23.86
C PRO A 362 -17.22 -19.83 22.68
N PRO A 363 -17.94 -18.70 22.74
CA PRO A 363 -17.87 -17.69 21.69
C PRO A 363 -16.43 -17.20 21.53
N ARG A 364 -16.00 -17.00 20.28
CA ARG A 364 -14.69 -16.41 20.01
C ARG A 364 -14.65 -14.99 20.57
N PRO A 365 -13.56 -14.59 21.25
CA PRO A 365 -13.36 -13.19 21.61
C PRO A 365 -13.39 -12.32 20.36
N GLU A 366 -13.89 -11.10 20.49
CA GLU A 366 -13.95 -10.13 19.40
C GLU A 366 -13.12 -8.88 19.74
N ILE A 367 -12.51 -8.29 18.72
CA ILE A 367 -11.92 -6.95 18.80
C ILE A 367 -12.84 -5.98 18.06
N HIS A 368 -13.55 -5.15 18.83
CA HIS A 368 -14.32 -4.05 18.27
C HIS A 368 -13.44 -2.81 18.12
N GLY A 369 -13.51 -2.14 16.97
CA GLY A 369 -12.73 -0.95 16.67
C GLY A 369 -11.35 -1.28 16.09
N THR A 370 -10.35 -0.47 16.45
CA THR A 370 -8.97 -0.60 15.94
C THR A 370 -7.96 -0.64 17.07
N LEU A 371 -6.84 -1.34 16.88
CA LEU A 371 -5.66 -1.25 17.74
C LEU A 371 -4.50 -0.60 16.96
N PRO A 372 -3.64 0.16 17.65
CA PRO A 372 -2.43 0.69 17.03
C PRO A 372 -1.45 -0.45 16.73
N ALA A 373 -0.75 -0.30 15.63
CA ALA A 373 0.41 -1.09 15.25
C ALA A 373 1.38 -0.22 14.47
N HIS A 374 2.60 -0.69 14.31
CA HIS A 374 3.62 -0.02 13.52
C HIS A 374 4.02 -0.90 12.34
N VAL A 375 4.17 -0.31 11.15
CA VAL A 375 4.71 -1.03 9.98
C VAL A 375 6.16 -1.42 10.27
N GLU A 376 6.52 -2.66 9.94
CA GLU A 376 7.89 -3.18 10.13
C GLU A 376 8.54 -3.58 8.80
N SER A 377 9.79 -3.15 8.64
CA SER A 377 10.71 -3.64 7.61
C SER A 377 11.74 -4.60 8.21
N ARG A 378 12.40 -5.40 7.35
CA ARG A 378 13.56 -6.23 7.76
C ARG A 378 14.77 -5.36 8.11
N GLU A 379 14.91 -4.25 7.40
CA GLU A 379 15.92 -3.24 7.64
C GLU A 379 15.33 -2.16 8.54
N LYS A 380 16.05 -1.81 9.60
CA LYS A 380 15.63 -0.78 10.54
C LYS A 380 15.71 0.59 9.87
N HIS A 381 14.64 1.38 9.96
CA HIS A 381 14.51 2.70 9.30
C HIS A 381 14.60 2.63 7.77
N ASP A 382 14.06 1.56 7.18
CA ASP A 382 13.97 1.45 5.73
C ASP A 382 13.13 2.61 5.16
N ILE A 383 13.69 3.30 4.17
CA ILE A 383 13.02 4.40 3.47
C ILE A 383 12.00 3.90 2.44
N TYR A 384 11.94 2.59 2.20
CA TYR A 384 10.97 1.92 1.36
C TYR A 384 10.08 0.96 2.15
N ALA A 385 8.90 0.69 1.60
CA ALA A 385 7.95 -0.25 2.18
C ALA A 385 8.40 -1.70 1.97
N HIS A 386 8.42 -2.49 3.04
CA HIS A 386 8.62 -3.93 2.96
C HIS A 386 7.29 -4.64 2.62
N LEU A 387 7.08 -4.87 1.33
CA LEU A 387 5.86 -5.47 0.76
C LEU A 387 6.10 -6.90 0.29
N ASP A 388 5.05 -7.72 0.30
CA ASP A 388 5.04 -9.00 -0.41
C ASP A 388 4.54 -8.87 -1.87
N GLU A 389 4.47 -9.98 -2.61
CA GLU A 389 4.01 -10.04 -4.00
C GLU A 389 2.56 -9.56 -4.21
N TYR A 390 1.77 -9.44 -3.13
CA TYR A 390 0.38 -8.96 -3.15
C TYR A 390 0.24 -7.53 -2.60
N GLY A 391 1.34 -6.86 -2.26
CA GLY A 391 1.33 -5.51 -1.69
C GLY A 391 0.81 -5.45 -0.25
N ARG A 392 0.97 -6.52 0.53
CA ARG A 392 0.67 -6.57 1.97
C ARG A 392 1.86 -6.10 2.80
N TYR A 393 1.59 -5.74 4.05
CA TYR A 393 2.56 -5.20 5.00
C TYR A 393 2.83 -6.16 6.15
N ARG A 394 4.06 -6.12 6.68
CA ARG A 394 4.34 -6.59 8.04
C ARG A 394 4.09 -5.46 9.01
N VAL A 395 3.53 -5.80 10.16
CA VAL A 395 3.27 -4.85 11.24
C VAL A 395 3.67 -5.47 12.57
N ARG A 396 3.75 -4.64 13.60
CA ARG A 396 3.85 -5.07 14.99
C ARG A 396 2.76 -4.43 15.80
N LEU A 397 1.92 -5.26 16.40
CA LEU A 397 0.89 -4.82 17.33
C LEU A 397 1.50 -4.48 18.68
N ASP A 398 1.13 -3.36 19.26
CA ASP A 398 1.64 -2.91 20.57
C ASP A 398 1.21 -3.83 21.72
N VAL A 399 0.13 -4.61 21.52
CA VAL A 399 -0.36 -5.60 22.48
C VAL A 399 0.50 -6.87 22.49
N ASP A 400 1.32 -7.10 21.47
CA ASP A 400 2.22 -8.23 21.45
C ASP A 400 3.45 -7.98 22.32
N ARG A 401 3.65 -8.85 23.30
CA ARG A 401 4.79 -8.81 24.22
C ARG A 401 5.85 -9.85 23.88
N SER A 402 5.68 -10.57 22.77
CA SER A 402 6.66 -11.53 22.29
C SER A 402 7.94 -10.83 21.80
N ASP A 403 9.07 -11.49 22.00
CA ASP A 403 10.32 -11.09 21.38
C ASP A 403 10.38 -11.73 19.99
N SER A 404 10.42 -10.90 18.95
CA SER A 404 10.53 -11.32 17.55
C SER A 404 11.50 -10.42 16.80
N ASP A 405 12.17 -10.98 15.80
CA ASP A 405 12.97 -10.19 14.87
C ASP A 405 12.07 -9.21 14.08
N PRO A 406 12.58 -8.01 13.71
CA PRO A 406 11.84 -7.04 12.92
C PRO A 406 11.30 -7.63 11.61
N GLY A 407 10.01 -7.37 11.33
CA GLY A 407 9.32 -7.88 10.14
C GLY A 407 8.78 -9.31 10.29
N PHE A 408 8.94 -9.93 11.47
CA PHE A 408 8.41 -11.26 11.79
C PHE A 408 7.45 -11.25 12.99
N GLY A 409 7.19 -10.09 13.60
CA GLY A 409 6.32 -9.98 14.78
C GLY A 409 4.83 -10.24 14.52
N TYR A 410 4.37 -10.13 13.27
CA TYR A 410 2.95 -10.36 12.95
C TYR A 410 2.71 -10.81 11.51
N ALA A 411 1.51 -11.33 11.23
CA ALA A 411 1.09 -11.81 9.92
C ALA A 411 1.06 -10.70 8.84
N TRP A 412 1.11 -11.11 7.58
CA TRP A 412 0.97 -10.19 6.43
C TRP A 412 -0.43 -9.60 6.33
N LEU A 413 -0.55 -8.28 6.39
CA LEU A 413 -1.83 -7.57 6.39
C LEU A 413 -2.08 -6.80 5.10
N ARG A 414 -3.33 -6.88 4.60
CA ARG A 414 -3.80 -6.00 3.53
C ARG A 414 -4.09 -4.61 4.10
N MET A 415 -3.83 -3.59 3.30
CA MET A 415 -4.25 -2.22 3.57
C MET A 415 -5.53 -1.88 2.83
N ALA A 416 -6.50 -1.27 3.51
CA ALA A 416 -7.66 -0.66 2.90
C ALA A 416 -7.21 0.56 2.08
N LYS A 417 -7.61 0.61 0.81
CA LYS A 417 -7.18 1.65 -0.14
C LYS A 417 -8.35 2.50 -0.59
N PRO A 418 -8.14 3.80 -0.92
CA PRO A 418 -9.19 4.65 -1.48
C PRO A 418 -9.76 4.12 -2.80
N TYR A 419 -8.93 3.46 -3.61
CA TYR A 419 -9.32 2.89 -4.90
C TYR A 419 -8.47 1.68 -5.26
N THR A 420 -9.11 0.62 -5.77
CA THR A 420 -8.45 -0.58 -6.31
C THR A 420 -9.36 -1.25 -7.34
N ALA A 421 -8.77 -1.77 -8.41
CA ALA A 421 -9.38 -2.55 -9.48
C ALA A 421 -8.34 -3.55 -10.02
N GLU A 422 -8.67 -4.30 -11.08
CA GLU A 422 -7.79 -5.35 -11.65
C GLU A 422 -6.40 -4.82 -12.05
N ASP A 423 -6.34 -3.73 -12.83
CA ASP A 423 -5.08 -3.11 -13.29
C ASP A 423 -4.99 -1.61 -12.93
N ALA A 424 -5.71 -1.18 -11.90
CA ALA A 424 -5.70 0.22 -11.46
C ALA A 424 -5.86 0.33 -9.94
N GLY A 425 -5.35 1.40 -9.34
CA GLY A 425 -5.53 1.64 -7.92
C GLY A 425 -4.78 2.84 -7.40
N TRP A 426 -5.00 3.13 -6.12
CA TRP A 426 -4.28 4.13 -5.35
C TRP A 426 -3.48 3.42 -4.25
N HIS A 427 -2.16 3.41 -4.38
CA HIS A 427 -1.25 2.84 -3.37
C HIS A 427 -0.09 3.80 -3.11
N MET A 428 -0.07 4.39 -1.92
CA MET A 428 1.07 5.15 -1.40
C MET A 428 1.74 4.29 -0.32
N PRO A 429 2.91 3.68 -0.58
CA PRO A 429 3.46 2.68 0.31
C PRO A 429 3.82 3.24 1.70
N LEU A 430 3.34 2.58 2.76
CA LEU A 430 3.73 2.89 4.14
C LEU A 430 5.15 2.38 4.42
N ILE A 431 5.98 3.20 5.03
CA ILE A 431 7.40 2.89 5.32
C ILE A 431 7.58 2.41 6.77
N ASP A 432 8.77 1.91 7.09
CA ASP A 432 9.12 1.42 8.42
C ASP A 432 8.77 2.45 9.51
N GLY A 433 8.14 1.99 10.59
CA GLY A 433 7.74 2.83 11.72
C GLY A 433 6.43 3.61 11.53
N THR A 434 5.79 3.58 10.35
CA THR A 434 4.49 4.26 10.16
C THR A 434 3.43 3.67 11.11
N GLU A 435 2.80 4.51 11.93
CA GLU A 435 1.66 4.10 12.78
C GLU A 435 0.44 3.77 11.90
N VAL A 436 -0.19 2.64 12.19
CA VAL A 436 -1.39 2.16 11.50
C VAL A 436 -2.46 1.69 12.48
N ALA A 437 -3.71 1.92 12.11
CA ALA A 437 -4.87 1.37 12.79
C ALA A 437 -5.23 0.01 12.19
N ILE A 438 -5.07 -1.07 12.96
CA ILE A 438 -5.48 -2.41 12.56
C ILE A 438 -6.95 -2.59 12.94
N ALA A 439 -7.79 -3.04 12.00
CA ALA A 439 -9.17 -3.43 12.23
C ALA A 439 -9.34 -4.93 11.97
N TRP A 440 -10.40 -5.53 12.51
CA TRP A 440 -10.72 -6.94 12.37
C TRP A 440 -12.04 -7.13 11.65
N ARG A 441 -12.05 -7.97 10.61
CA ARG A 441 -13.27 -8.23 9.84
C ARG A 441 -14.30 -8.91 10.73
N HIS A 442 -15.50 -8.33 10.84
CA HIS A 442 -16.57 -8.77 11.76
C HIS A 442 -16.13 -8.86 13.24
N GLY A 443 -15.01 -8.24 13.61
CA GLY A 443 -14.42 -8.37 14.95
C GLY A 443 -13.64 -9.67 15.18
N ASP A 444 -13.54 -10.57 14.18
CA ASP A 444 -12.82 -11.85 14.30
C ASP A 444 -11.33 -11.60 14.52
N ILE A 445 -10.82 -11.99 15.69
CA ILE A 445 -9.45 -11.78 16.17
C ILE A 445 -8.35 -12.29 15.24
N ASP A 446 -8.66 -13.22 14.34
CA ASP A 446 -7.70 -13.80 13.39
C ASP A 446 -7.89 -13.28 11.95
N GLN A 447 -8.73 -12.25 11.74
CA GLN A 447 -8.91 -11.57 10.44
C GLN A 447 -8.53 -10.07 10.45
N PRO A 448 -7.30 -9.72 10.83
CA PRO A 448 -6.81 -8.34 10.82
C PRO A 448 -6.59 -7.76 9.41
N TYR A 449 -6.72 -6.45 9.28
CA TYR A 449 -6.30 -5.65 8.13
C TYR A 449 -5.93 -4.22 8.57
N ILE A 450 -5.08 -3.54 7.81
CA ILE A 450 -4.77 -2.12 8.05
C ILE A 450 -5.94 -1.30 7.53
N ALA A 451 -6.63 -0.58 8.41
CA ALA A 451 -7.75 0.29 8.06
C ALA A 451 -7.26 1.68 7.63
N HIS A 452 -6.31 2.25 8.38
CA HIS A 452 -5.79 3.60 8.18
C HIS A 452 -4.31 3.70 8.56
N ALA A 453 -3.60 4.63 7.95
CA ALA A 453 -2.33 5.15 8.47
C ALA A 453 -2.61 6.38 9.33
N LEU A 454 -1.86 6.55 10.41
CA LEU A 454 -1.98 7.64 11.36
C LEU A 454 -0.66 8.40 11.46
N HIS A 455 -0.74 9.69 11.81
CA HIS A 455 0.41 10.48 12.23
C HIS A 455 0.56 10.42 13.75
N ASP A 456 1.77 10.58 14.25
CA ASP A 456 2.09 10.51 15.67
C ASP A 456 2.87 11.76 16.13
N SER A 457 3.35 11.77 17.37
CA SER A 457 4.08 12.93 17.93
C SER A 457 5.50 13.10 17.38
N GLU A 458 6.14 12.03 16.92
CA GLU A 458 7.45 12.05 16.28
C GLU A 458 7.32 12.31 14.76
N HIS A 459 6.23 11.84 14.16
CA HIS A 459 5.90 11.97 12.73
C HIS A 459 4.61 12.77 12.55
N ALA A 460 4.69 14.08 12.75
CA ALA A 460 3.55 14.98 12.61
C ALA A 460 3.02 15.04 11.16
N ASP A 461 1.73 15.34 11.02
CA ASP A 461 1.07 15.54 9.72
C ASP A 461 1.72 16.70 8.93
N VAL A 462 1.72 16.57 7.59
CA VAL A 462 2.22 17.59 6.67
C VAL A 462 1.38 18.87 6.68
N VAL A 463 0.12 18.77 7.11
CA VAL A 463 -0.76 19.92 7.38
C VAL A 463 -1.03 20.01 8.88
N ASN A 464 -0.66 21.15 9.48
CA ASN A 464 -0.83 21.42 10.89
C ASN A 464 -1.37 22.84 11.13
N ARG A 465 -1.32 23.31 12.38
CA ARG A 465 -1.84 24.63 12.78
C ARG A 465 -1.27 25.77 11.94
N ASP A 466 0.00 25.70 11.59
CA ASP A 466 0.75 26.81 11.01
C ASP A 466 0.51 26.93 9.48
N ASN A 467 0.00 25.87 8.84
CA ASN A 467 -0.33 25.84 7.41
C ASN A 467 -1.75 25.26 7.12
N ARG A 468 -2.69 25.49 8.04
CA ARG A 468 -4.06 24.92 8.03
C ARG A 468 -4.95 25.20 6.80
N SER A 469 -4.55 26.09 5.89
CA SER A 469 -5.26 26.38 4.64
C SER A 469 -4.68 25.64 3.44
N GLN A 470 -3.67 24.80 3.66
CA GLN A 470 -3.02 24.01 2.62
C GLN A 470 -3.62 22.60 2.56
N ASN A 471 -3.68 22.06 1.35
CA ASN A 471 -3.96 20.67 1.05
C ASN A 471 -2.69 20.11 0.39
N ILE A 472 -2.05 19.12 1.01
CA ILE A 472 -0.73 18.62 0.58
C ILE A 472 -0.79 17.11 0.38
N LEU A 473 -0.34 16.67 -0.80
CA LEU A 473 0.12 15.30 -1.02
C LEU A 473 1.62 15.34 -1.16
N ARG A 474 2.35 14.79 -0.18
CA ARG A 474 3.82 14.71 -0.19
C ARG A 474 4.27 13.25 -0.05
N THR A 475 5.20 12.85 -0.91
CA THR A 475 5.84 11.53 -0.86
C THR A 475 7.11 11.54 0.00
N ALA A 476 7.63 10.37 0.38
CA ALA A 476 8.88 10.26 1.16
C ALA A 476 10.12 10.85 0.44
N GLY A 477 10.07 10.96 -0.90
CA GLY A 477 11.10 11.62 -1.70
C GLY A 477 10.84 13.12 -1.95
N ASP A 478 9.96 13.74 -1.16
CA ASP A 478 9.59 15.17 -1.25
C ASP A 478 8.97 15.62 -2.59
N ASN A 479 8.47 14.69 -3.41
CA ASN A 479 7.55 15.07 -4.49
C ASN A 479 6.23 15.52 -3.87
N GLU A 480 5.78 16.72 -4.23
CA GLU A 480 4.67 17.41 -3.58
C GLU A 480 3.69 17.98 -4.61
N LEU A 481 2.40 17.75 -4.36
CA LEU A 481 1.30 18.52 -4.90
C LEU A 481 0.69 19.32 -3.75
N ARG A 482 0.76 20.64 -3.81
CA ARG A 482 0.23 21.56 -2.81
C ARG A 482 -0.83 22.47 -3.40
N MET A 483 -1.96 22.60 -2.72
CA MET A 483 -3.03 23.54 -3.04
C MET A 483 -3.28 24.45 -1.83
N GLU A 484 -3.10 25.75 -2.00
CA GLU A 484 -3.33 26.77 -0.96
C GLU A 484 -4.69 27.44 -1.15
N ASP A 485 -5.53 27.40 -0.12
CA ASP A 485 -6.89 27.98 -0.13
C ASP A 485 -6.98 29.33 0.62
N ARG A 486 -5.84 29.87 1.08
CA ARG A 486 -5.83 31.18 1.73
C ARG A 486 -6.31 32.26 0.77
N ARG A 487 -7.39 32.94 1.16
CA ARG A 487 -8.04 33.99 0.36
C ARG A 487 -7.09 35.11 -0.05
N GLY A 488 -7.00 35.34 -1.37
CA GLY A 488 -6.13 36.33 -1.99
C GLY A 488 -4.70 35.84 -2.26
N GLU A 489 -4.35 34.64 -1.78
CA GLU A 489 -3.03 34.01 -1.92
C GLU A 489 -3.17 32.58 -2.49
N GLU A 490 -4.31 32.27 -3.12
CA GLU A 490 -4.59 30.94 -3.67
C GLU A 490 -3.58 30.53 -4.75
N HIS A 491 -3.08 29.30 -4.66
CA HIS A 491 -2.13 28.76 -5.64
C HIS A 491 -2.12 27.22 -5.66
N ILE A 492 -1.64 26.66 -6.76
CA ILE A 492 -1.32 25.24 -6.92
C ILE A 492 0.16 25.13 -7.28
N ALA A 493 0.88 24.25 -6.59
CA ALA A 493 2.28 23.95 -6.85
C ALA A 493 2.47 22.44 -6.99
N LEU A 494 3.08 22.01 -8.09
CA LEU A 494 3.57 20.66 -8.30
C LEU A 494 5.10 20.70 -8.36
N THR A 495 5.76 20.10 -7.38
CA THR A 495 7.20 20.24 -7.19
C THR A 495 7.89 18.88 -7.05
N THR A 496 9.07 18.75 -7.65
CA THR A 496 10.00 17.65 -7.38
C THR A 496 11.38 18.21 -7.02
N PRO A 497 12.06 17.66 -6.00
CA PRO A 497 13.42 18.09 -5.65
C PRO A 497 14.42 17.85 -6.78
N TYR A 498 14.21 16.82 -7.60
CA TYR A 498 15.12 16.48 -8.69
C TYR A 498 15.12 17.58 -9.77
N GLY A 499 16.28 18.22 -9.95
CA GLY A 499 16.43 19.34 -10.88
C GLY A 499 15.63 20.58 -10.51
N ALA A 500 15.19 20.72 -9.24
CA ALA A 500 14.35 21.83 -8.77
C ALA A 500 13.17 22.15 -9.71
N SER A 501 12.51 21.10 -10.20
CA SER A 501 11.51 21.22 -11.25
C SER A 501 10.13 21.48 -10.66
N GLN A 502 9.43 22.47 -11.18
CA GLN A 502 8.15 22.91 -10.64
C GLN A 502 7.20 23.47 -11.71
N LEU A 503 5.90 23.21 -11.51
CA LEU A 503 4.79 23.90 -12.16
C LEU A 503 3.98 24.62 -11.08
N ASN A 504 3.97 25.95 -11.15
CA ASN A 504 3.26 26.82 -10.21
C ASN A 504 2.17 27.60 -10.92
N GLU A 505 1.00 27.76 -10.29
CA GLU A 505 -0.13 28.55 -10.77
C GLU A 505 -0.74 29.38 -9.62
N GLY A 506 -1.22 30.59 -9.92
CA GLY A 506 -1.83 31.50 -8.94
C GLY A 506 -0.80 32.43 -8.28
N HIS A 507 -0.87 32.56 -6.96
CA HIS A 507 0.08 33.34 -6.15
C HIS A 507 1.40 32.57 -5.93
N VAL A 508 2.38 32.78 -6.81
CA VAL A 508 3.65 32.07 -6.80
C VAL A 508 4.54 32.57 -5.65
N VAL A 509 5.00 31.65 -4.80
CA VAL A 509 5.83 31.93 -3.63
C VAL A 509 7.20 31.23 -3.69
N ASP A 510 8.16 31.69 -2.90
CA ASP A 510 9.41 30.97 -2.63
C ASP A 510 9.24 29.89 -1.54
N ALA A 511 10.32 29.16 -1.22
CA ALA A 511 10.32 28.12 -0.19
C ALA A 511 10.01 28.66 1.22
N GLN A 512 10.15 29.96 1.46
CA GLN A 512 9.81 30.64 2.71
C GLN A 512 8.40 31.26 2.68
N GLY A 513 7.62 31.04 1.62
CA GLY A 513 6.28 31.59 1.45
C GLY A 513 6.25 33.08 1.06
N LYS A 514 7.38 33.66 0.63
CA LYS A 514 7.39 35.05 0.16
C LYS A 514 6.95 35.14 -1.30
N PRO A 515 6.17 36.18 -1.65
CA PRO A 515 5.67 36.32 -3.01
C PRO A 515 6.81 36.52 -4.02
N ARG A 516 6.81 35.69 -5.07
CA ARG A 516 7.67 35.81 -6.26
C ARG A 516 6.91 36.40 -7.45
N GLY A 517 5.58 36.28 -7.47
CA GLY A 517 4.74 36.83 -8.53
C GLY A 517 3.34 36.25 -8.52
N ALA A 518 2.54 36.59 -9.54
CA ALA A 518 1.22 36.01 -9.78
C ALA A 518 1.11 35.58 -11.24
N GLY A 519 0.41 34.47 -11.51
CA GLY A 519 0.27 33.89 -12.86
C GLY A 519 0.64 32.42 -12.87
N PHE A 520 1.51 32.01 -13.78
CA PHE A 520 2.07 30.65 -13.81
C PHE A 520 3.59 30.67 -14.04
N GLU A 521 4.29 29.65 -13.54
CA GLU A 521 5.72 29.43 -13.77
C GLU A 521 5.97 27.94 -14.04
N LEU A 522 6.62 27.64 -15.17
CA LEU A 522 7.26 26.36 -15.41
C LEU A 522 8.77 26.55 -15.26
N ARG A 523 9.39 25.88 -14.29
CA ARG A 523 10.82 26.02 -13.98
C ARG A 523 11.48 24.64 -13.86
N THR A 524 12.74 24.55 -14.29
CA THR A 524 13.66 23.46 -13.98
C THR A 524 15.10 24.00 -14.04
N ASP A 525 15.99 23.44 -13.22
CA ASP A 525 17.44 23.67 -13.31
C ASP A 525 18.10 22.69 -14.32
N GLU A 526 17.32 21.77 -14.89
CA GLU A 526 17.72 20.83 -15.94
C GLU A 526 17.26 21.30 -17.33
N TYR A 527 17.31 20.42 -18.33
CA TYR A 527 16.83 20.75 -19.68
C TYR A 527 15.29 20.86 -19.75
N GLY A 528 14.80 22.00 -20.26
CA GLY A 528 13.39 22.22 -20.57
C GLY A 528 13.09 22.07 -22.07
N VAL A 529 12.02 21.35 -22.41
CA VAL A 529 11.54 21.20 -23.80
C VAL A 529 10.02 21.36 -23.85
N ILE A 530 9.52 22.27 -24.69
CA ILE A 530 8.10 22.37 -25.06
C ILE A 530 7.94 21.78 -26.47
N ARG A 531 7.25 20.65 -26.60
CA ARG A 531 7.04 19.95 -27.87
C ARG A 531 5.57 19.89 -28.23
N VAL A 532 5.22 20.46 -29.39
CA VAL A 532 3.85 20.48 -29.92
C VAL A 532 3.81 19.97 -31.36
N ALA A 533 2.87 19.06 -31.67
CA ALA A 533 2.75 18.51 -33.03
C ALA A 533 1.80 19.32 -33.93
N LYS A 534 0.82 20.01 -33.33
CA LYS A 534 -0.25 20.73 -34.03
C LYS A 534 -0.07 22.26 -34.05
N GLY A 535 1.03 22.77 -33.51
CA GLY A 535 1.30 24.21 -33.37
C GLY A 535 1.38 24.70 -31.93
N LEU A 536 2.12 25.80 -31.70
CA LEU A 536 2.22 26.52 -30.42
C LEU A 536 1.84 27.97 -30.65
N PHE A 537 0.78 28.43 -29.98
CA PHE A 537 0.38 29.82 -29.96
C PHE A 537 0.76 30.47 -28.63
N ILE A 538 1.57 31.53 -28.70
CA ILE A 538 1.99 32.31 -27.54
C ILE A 538 1.44 33.73 -27.76
N THR A 539 0.55 34.19 -26.89
CA THR A 539 -0.08 35.50 -27.02
C THR A 539 -0.09 36.28 -25.72
N ALA A 540 0.06 37.60 -25.82
CA ALA A 540 -0.19 38.56 -24.73
C ALA A 540 -1.60 39.18 -24.84
N GLU A 541 -2.42 38.73 -25.79
CA GLU A 541 -3.81 39.15 -25.90
C GLU A 541 -4.65 38.56 -24.77
N GLY A 542 -5.29 39.43 -23.99
CA GLY A 542 -6.09 39.01 -22.84
C GLY A 542 -7.46 38.49 -23.26
N GLN A 543 -7.80 37.27 -22.82
CA GLN A 543 -9.17 36.77 -22.83
C GLN A 543 -9.81 36.96 -21.45
N ALA A 544 -10.60 38.02 -21.29
CA ALA A 544 -11.23 38.31 -20.00
C ALA A 544 -12.11 37.14 -19.53
N ARG A 545 -11.78 36.58 -18.35
CA ARG A 545 -12.48 35.43 -17.75
C ARG A 545 -12.49 34.17 -18.62
N ALA A 546 -11.48 33.98 -19.48
CA ALA A 546 -11.41 32.84 -20.40
C ALA A 546 -12.67 32.68 -21.27
N ALA A 547 -13.34 33.80 -21.62
CA ALA A 547 -14.48 33.79 -22.52
C ALA A 547 -14.00 33.66 -23.97
N GLY A 548 -14.35 32.54 -24.64
CA GLY A 548 -13.95 32.24 -26.00
C GLY A 548 -13.41 30.82 -26.14
N GLU A 549 -12.89 30.47 -27.32
CA GLU A 549 -12.16 29.22 -27.53
C GLU A 549 -10.67 29.39 -27.15
N VAL A 550 -10.04 28.30 -26.70
CA VAL A 550 -8.62 28.29 -26.28
C VAL A 550 -7.66 28.71 -27.41
N LEU A 551 -8.06 28.52 -28.67
CA LEU A 551 -7.29 28.88 -29.87
C LEU A 551 -7.94 30.04 -30.64
N ASP A 552 -8.72 30.91 -29.98
CA ASP A 552 -9.19 32.13 -30.63
C ASP A 552 -8.00 33.03 -31.00
N MET A 553 -7.89 33.32 -32.28
CA MET A 553 -6.83 34.11 -32.89
C MET A 553 -7.38 35.28 -33.70
N GLU A 554 -8.65 35.67 -33.50
CA GLU A 554 -9.32 36.63 -34.39
C GLU A 554 -8.50 37.91 -34.62
N THR A 555 -7.96 38.52 -33.56
CA THR A 555 -7.13 39.73 -33.64
C THR A 555 -5.81 39.46 -34.35
N ALA A 556 -5.09 38.39 -33.97
CA ALA A 556 -3.84 38.02 -34.61
C ALA A 556 -4.04 37.75 -36.12
N LEU A 557 -5.10 37.05 -36.50
CA LEU A 557 -5.48 36.77 -37.89
C LEU A 557 -5.86 38.05 -38.66
N LYS A 558 -6.51 39.03 -38.02
CA LYS A 558 -6.80 40.34 -38.63
C LYS A 558 -5.53 41.11 -38.94
N GLU A 559 -4.56 41.16 -38.01
CA GLU A 559 -3.26 41.81 -38.24
C GLU A 559 -2.46 41.13 -39.35
N ILE A 560 -2.44 39.79 -39.37
CA ILE A 560 -1.84 39.02 -40.46
C ILE A 560 -2.48 39.38 -41.81
N THR A 561 -3.81 39.49 -41.84
CA THR A 561 -4.55 39.84 -43.07
C THR A 561 -4.24 41.27 -43.53
N LEU A 562 -4.10 42.23 -42.62
CA LEU A 562 -3.70 43.59 -42.95
C LEU A 562 -2.27 43.66 -43.52
N CYS A 563 -1.33 42.94 -42.91
CA CYS A 563 0.05 42.86 -43.37
C CYS A 563 0.13 42.25 -44.79
N LEU A 564 -0.64 41.19 -45.05
CA LEU A 564 -0.78 40.61 -46.40
C LEU A 564 -1.26 41.63 -47.44
N GLN A 565 -2.29 42.42 -47.12
CA GLN A 565 -2.80 43.46 -48.02
C GLN A 565 -1.73 44.51 -48.36
N GLN A 566 -0.97 44.95 -47.35
CA GLN A 566 0.12 45.92 -47.56
C GLN A 566 1.25 45.36 -48.43
N ILE A 567 1.63 44.09 -48.23
CA ILE A 567 2.64 43.41 -49.06
C ILE A 567 2.16 43.31 -50.51
N GLU A 568 0.89 42.98 -50.74
CA GLU A 568 0.31 42.92 -52.09
C GLU A 568 0.30 44.29 -52.78
N GLU A 569 0.04 45.38 -52.06
CA GLU A 569 0.10 46.75 -52.59
C GLU A 569 1.54 47.16 -52.95
N LEU A 570 2.50 46.92 -52.04
CA LEU A 570 3.93 47.15 -52.29
C LEU A 570 4.43 46.32 -53.48
N GLY A 571 3.97 45.08 -53.59
CA GLY A 571 4.24 44.21 -54.72
C GLY A 571 3.80 44.78 -56.05
N ARG A 572 2.55 45.24 -56.14
CA ARG A 572 2.01 45.89 -57.35
C ARG A 572 2.79 47.17 -57.72
N ALA A 573 3.27 47.93 -56.73
CA ALA A 573 4.13 49.09 -56.97
C ALA A 573 5.54 48.70 -57.47
N ALA A 574 6.11 47.61 -56.96
CA ALA A 574 7.40 47.07 -57.37
C ALA A 574 7.36 46.41 -58.77
N GLU A 575 6.23 45.82 -59.17
CA GLU A 575 5.99 45.25 -60.51
C GLU A 575 6.19 46.30 -61.61
N GLN A 576 5.69 47.53 -61.41
CA GLN A 576 5.91 48.64 -62.36
C GLN A 576 7.39 49.05 -62.49
N ALA A 577 8.24 48.70 -61.52
CA ALA A 577 9.67 48.98 -61.49
C ALA A 577 10.54 47.79 -61.96
N GLN A 578 9.96 46.71 -62.49
CA GLN A 578 10.65 45.46 -62.90
C GLN A 578 11.44 44.78 -61.75
N ALA A 579 11.01 44.94 -60.50
CA ALA A 579 11.64 44.31 -59.34
C ALA A 579 10.83 43.08 -58.84
N LEU A 580 11.48 41.91 -58.82
CA LEU A 580 11.20 40.65 -58.08
C LEU A 580 9.72 40.19 -57.96
N GLN A 581 9.29 39.35 -58.92
CA GLN A 581 7.94 38.76 -59.00
C GLN A 581 7.76 37.41 -58.24
N ALA A 582 8.84 36.77 -57.76
CA ALA A 582 8.79 35.41 -57.22
C ALA A 582 8.48 35.32 -55.71
N ASP A 583 8.71 36.38 -54.94
CA ASP A 583 8.72 36.29 -53.47
C ASP A 583 7.32 36.41 -52.84
N ILE A 584 6.40 37.16 -53.45
CA ILE A 584 5.06 37.42 -52.91
C ILE A 584 4.21 36.15 -52.86
N ALA A 585 4.21 35.34 -53.94
CA ALA A 585 3.44 34.10 -54.00
C ALA A 585 3.87 33.10 -52.92
N SER A 586 5.17 33.04 -52.62
CA SER A 586 5.71 32.16 -51.58
C SER A 586 5.28 32.57 -50.16
N GLN A 587 5.15 33.87 -49.91
CA GLN A 587 4.64 34.41 -48.65
C GLN A 587 3.14 34.09 -48.49
N THR A 588 2.32 34.32 -49.51
CA THR A 588 0.87 34.02 -49.48
C THR A 588 0.58 32.55 -49.15
N VAL A 589 1.35 31.61 -49.70
CA VAL A 589 1.23 30.17 -49.39
C VAL A 589 1.59 29.88 -47.94
N MET A 590 2.70 30.43 -47.44
CA MET A 590 3.10 30.29 -46.04
C MET A 590 1.99 30.77 -45.08
N PHE A 591 1.39 31.92 -45.38
CA PHE A 591 0.32 32.48 -44.55
C PHE A 591 -0.95 31.63 -44.54
N ASN A 592 -1.45 31.23 -45.71
CA ASN A 592 -2.74 30.52 -45.80
C ASN A 592 -2.66 29.05 -45.38
N GLU A 593 -1.58 28.34 -45.70
CA GLU A 593 -1.50 26.89 -45.46
C GLU A 593 -0.85 26.52 -44.13
N ARG A 594 -0.05 27.42 -43.54
CA ARG A 594 0.69 27.15 -42.28
C ARG A 594 0.29 28.10 -41.18
N LEU A 595 0.32 29.41 -41.44
CA LEU A 595 0.14 30.44 -40.42
C LEU A 595 -1.28 30.52 -39.84
N LYS A 596 -2.30 30.51 -40.71
CA LYS A 596 -3.71 30.47 -40.30
C LYS A 596 -4.11 29.21 -39.50
N PRO A 597 -3.75 27.98 -39.94
CA PRO A 597 -4.10 26.77 -39.20
C PRO A 597 -3.12 26.37 -38.08
N LEU A 598 -2.07 27.17 -37.83
CA LEU A 598 -0.98 26.85 -36.89
C LEU A 598 -0.27 25.50 -37.12
N ASN A 599 -0.26 24.98 -38.35
CA ASN A 599 0.23 23.63 -38.59
C ASN A 599 1.76 23.52 -38.42
N GLN A 600 2.20 22.80 -37.38
CA GLN A 600 3.62 22.55 -37.05
C GLN A 600 4.45 23.84 -36.93
N MET A 601 3.90 24.87 -36.33
CA MET A 601 4.58 26.16 -36.20
C MET A 601 4.46 26.77 -34.80
N ILE A 602 5.38 27.69 -34.51
CA ILE A 602 5.29 28.57 -33.34
C ILE A 602 4.83 29.94 -33.85
N HIS A 603 3.75 30.46 -33.27
CA HIS A 603 3.26 31.80 -33.54
C HIS A 603 3.26 32.61 -32.25
N ALA A 604 4.04 33.70 -32.24
CA ALA A 604 4.11 34.64 -31.14
C ALA A 604 3.40 35.93 -31.54
N HIS A 605 2.41 36.36 -30.74
CA HIS A 605 1.61 37.56 -30.98
C HIS A 605 1.55 38.44 -29.73
N GLY A 606 1.55 39.76 -29.92
CA GLY A 606 1.43 40.72 -28.84
C GLY A 606 0.87 42.03 -29.39
N PRO A 607 -0.32 42.48 -28.95
CA PRO A 607 -0.97 43.66 -29.54
C PRO A 607 -0.18 44.97 -29.35
N GLN A 608 0.72 45.01 -28.38
CA GLN A 608 1.63 46.15 -28.16
C GLN A 608 3.05 45.89 -28.68
N GLY A 609 3.37 44.67 -29.10
CA GLY A 609 4.68 44.28 -29.62
C GLY A 609 5.16 42.91 -29.15
N VAL A 610 6.18 42.39 -29.85
CA VAL A 610 6.96 41.19 -29.51
C VAL A 610 8.44 41.55 -29.65
N ALA A 611 9.27 41.18 -28.68
CA ALA A 611 10.71 41.45 -28.70
C ALA A 611 11.51 40.15 -28.59
N PHE A 612 12.54 40.03 -29.43
CA PHE A 612 13.56 38.99 -29.33
C PHE A 612 14.90 39.68 -29.07
N THR A 613 15.59 39.32 -27.99
CA THR A 613 16.88 39.91 -27.59
C THR A 613 17.86 38.84 -27.17
N SER A 614 19.16 39.04 -27.41
CA SER A 614 20.24 38.14 -26.96
C SER A 614 21.41 38.95 -26.42
N GLY A 615 22.04 38.44 -25.35
CA GLY A 615 23.24 39.05 -24.75
C GLY A 615 24.53 38.74 -25.50
N GLU A 616 24.54 37.72 -26.36
CA GLU A 616 25.70 37.33 -27.17
C GLU A 616 25.36 37.27 -28.66
N HIS A 617 24.66 36.22 -29.10
CA HIS A 617 24.37 35.99 -30.51
C HIS A 617 22.87 35.79 -30.76
N MET A 618 22.39 36.38 -31.85
CA MET A 618 21.06 36.12 -32.41
C MET A 618 21.24 35.68 -33.87
N GLN A 619 20.74 34.50 -34.22
CA GLN A 619 20.80 33.97 -35.59
C GLN A 619 19.39 33.65 -36.08
N LEU A 620 19.04 34.18 -37.25
CA LEU A 620 17.82 33.87 -37.97
C LEU A 620 18.20 33.19 -39.29
N ALA A 621 17.77 31.95 -39.49
CA ALA A 621 18.06 31.18 -40.70
C ALA A 621 16.83 30.37 -41.11
N ALA A 622 16.58 30.28 -42.41
CA ALA A 622 15.53 29.45 -42.97
C ALA A 622 16.00 28.82 -44.28
N ALA A 623 15.65 27.55 -44.51
CA ALA A 623 16.01 26.83 -45.75
C ALA A 623 15.26 27.35 -47.00
N LYS A 624 14.12 28.04 -46.78
CA LYS A 624 13.36 28.68 -47.85
C LYS A 624 13.50 30.19 -47.74
N ASN A 625 12.71 30.84 -46.87
CA ASN A 625 12.58 32.28 -46.83
C ASN A 625 12.62 32.81 -45.39
N VAL A 626 13.23 33.98 -45.19
CA VAL A 626 13.03 34.86 -44.03
C VAL A 626 12.34 36.12 -44.53
N ALA A 627 11.14 36.42 -44.04
CA ALA A 627 10.38 37.61 -44.42
C ALA A 627 10.25 38.55 -43.20
N ILE A 628 10.58 39.82 -43.40
CA ILE A 628 10.46 40.87 -42.37
C ILE A 628 9.61 41.98 -42.99
N ASN A 629 8.41 42.18 -42.46
CA ASN A 629 7.43 43.14 -42.96
C ASN A 629 6.98 44.05 -41.81
N ALA A 630 6.78 45.34 -42.09
CA ALA A 630 6.21 46.29 -41.15
C ALA A 630 5.24 47.22 -41.89
N GLY A 631 4.11 47.57 -41.26
CA GLY A 631 3.21 48.59 -41.80
C GLY A 631 3.72 50.02 -41.62
N GLY A 632 4.70 50.22 -40.72
CA GLY A 632 5.42 51.48 -40.51
C GLY A 632 6.87 51.38 -40.98
N ASP A 633 7.83 51.62 -40.08
CA ASP A 633 9.26 51.64 -40.39
C ASP A 633 9.99 50.35 -39.97
N ILE A 634 10.99 49.94 -40.76
CA ILE A 634 12.02 48.97 -40.34
C ILE A 634 13.34 49.73 -40.15
N SER A 635 13.88 49.68 -38.93
CA SER A 635 15.17 50.31 -38.59
C SER A 635 16.21 49.23 -38.26
N VAL A 636 17.36 49.26 -38.95
CA VAL A 636 18.49 48.37 -38.68
C VAL A 636 19.68 49.22 -38.26
N GLY A 637 20.16 49.02 -37.02
CA GLY A 637 21.32 49.72 -36.47
C GLY A 637 22.41 48.73 -36.07
N VAL A 638 23.64 48.99 -36.49
CA VAL A 638 24.82 48.15 -36.18
C VAL A 638 25.95 49.06 -35.75
N MET A 639 26.53 48.84 -34.57
CA MET A 639 27.69 49.61 -34.09
C MET A 639 29.00 49.16 -34.73
N GLY A 640 29.12 47.84 -34.97
CA GLY A 640 30.25 47.26 -35.71
C GLY A 640 29.99 47.26 -37.21
N ASN A 641 30.30 46.13 -37.86
CA ASN A 641 30.17 45.99 -39.31
C ASN A 641 28.82 45.39 -39.71
N MET A 642 28.17 45.95 -40.72
CA MET A 642 27.01 45.34 -41.39
C MET A 642 27.45 44.82 -42.77
N THR A 643 27.22 43.53 -43.03
CA THR A 643 27.51 42.89 -44.33
C THR A 643 26.24 42.27 -44.89
N ALA A 644 25.87 42.60 -46.13
CA ALA A 644 24.75 42.00 -46.86
C ALA A 644 25.28 41.20 -48.07
N LEU A 645 25.08 39.89 -48.06
CA LEU A 645 25.52 38.97 -49.12
C LEU A 645 24.30 38.33 -49.78
N THR A 646 24.21 38.40 -51.12
CA THR A 646 23.12 37.81 -51.90
C THR A 646 23.66 36.93 -53.02
N GLY A 647 23.09 35.73 -53.21
CA GLY A 647 23.55 34.78 -54.24
C GLY A 647 23.16 35.13 -55.67
N ASP A 648 21.95 35.65 -55.89
CA ASP A 648 21.46 36.05 -57.23
C ASP A 648 21.31 37.58 -57.33
N LYS A 649 20.43 38.19 -56.52
CA LYS A 649 20.09 39.62 -56.63
C LYS A 649 19.95 40.27 -55.26
N LEU A 650 20.44 41.51 -55.15
CA LEU A 650 20.12 42.46 -54.08
C LEU A 650 19.34 43.63 -54.70
N GLY A 651 18.12 43.87 -54.23
CA GLY A 651 17.28 44.98 -54.68
C GLY A 651 17.09 46.02 -53.58
N LEU A 652 17.20 47.31 -53.95
CA LEU A 652 16.85 48.44 -53.09
C LEU A 652 15.85 49.32 -53.86
N PHE A 653 14.67 49.55 -53.29
CA PHE A 653 13.59 50.31 -53.93
C PHE A 653 12.89 51.22 -52.91
N ALA A 654 12.56 52.44 -53.33
CA ALA A 654 11.75 53.39 -52.58
C ALA A 654 10.62 53.88 -53.50
N HIS A 655 9.36 53.80 -53.04
CA HIS A 655 8.19 54.09 -53.89
C HIS A 655 7.95 55.58 -54.11
N THR A 656 7.82 56.35 -53.02
CA THR A 656 7.54 57.80 -53.05
C THR A 656 8.67 58.66 -52.47
N GLY A 657 9.48 58.09 -51.58
CA GLY A 657 10.59 58.78 -50.92
C GLY A 657 11.93 58.67 -51.66
N PRO A 658 12.94 59.48 -51.26
CA PRO A 658 14.28 59.39 -51.83
C PRO A 658 15.04 58.16 -51.31
N LEU A 659 15.75 57.46 -52.19
CA LEU A 659 16.78 56.50 -51.79
C LEU A 659 18.11 57.23 -51.64
N SER A 660 18.77 57.12 -50.47
CA SER A 660 20.06 57.79 -50.21
C SER A 660 21.08 56.85 -49.57
N LEU A 661 22.32 56.90 -50.07
CA LEU A 661 23.49 56.21 -49.53
C LEU A 661 24.51 57.27 -49.11
N LYS A 662 24.91 57.27 -47.84
CA LYS A 662 25.80 58.28 -47.25
C LYS A 662 26.89 57.62 -46.43
N SER A 663 28.12 58.11 -46.53
CA SER A 663 29.24 57.77 -45.66
C SER A 663 29.83 59.06 -45.09
N SER A 664 30.25 59.05 -43.82
CA SER A 664 30.80 60.25 -43.15
C SER A 664 32.26 60.49 -43.55
N GLU A 665 33.14 59.54 -43.24
CA GLU A 665 34.58 59.65 -43.49
C GLU A 665 35.10 58.60 -44.50
N GLY A 666 34.47 57.43 -44.57
CA GLY A 666 34.87 56.34 -45.46
C GLY A 666 34.41 56.54 -46.91
N PRO A 667 35.07 55.89 -47.89
CA PRO A 667 34.62 55.93 -49.28
C PRO A 667 33.30 55.17 -49.47
N VAL A 668 32.49 55.62 -50.44
CA VAL A 668 31.39 54.81 -50.99
C VAL A 668 31.90 54.20 -52.29
N GLU A 669 32.10 52.89 -52.30
CA GLU A 669 32.57 52.16 -53.49
C GLU A 669 31.42 51.37 -54.13
N MET A 670 31.28 51.51 -55.45
CA MET A 670 30.35 50.71 -56.26
C MET A 670 31.13 50.09 -57.40
N GLN A 671 31.08 48.76 -57.52
CA GLN A 671 31.83 48.02 -58.53
C GLN A 671 31.00 46.88 -59.13
N ALA A 672 31.08 46.71 -60.46
CA ALA A 672 30.65 45.49 -61.14
C ALA A 672 31.89 44.83 -61.75
N GLN A 673 32.22 43.59 -61.37
CA GLN A 673 33.46 42.92 -61.82
C GLN A 673 33.37 42.44 -63.26
N ASN A 674 32.37 41.62 -63.58
CA ASN A 674 32.15 41.06 -64.93
C ASN A 674 30.93 41.68 -65.63
N GLY A 675 29.99 42.21 -64.84
CA GLY A 675 28.72 42.75 -65.32
C GLY A 675 28.80 44.22 -65.76
N ARG A 676 27.73 44.69 -66.41
CA ARG A 676 27.55 46.10 -66.74
C ARG A 676 27.06 46.87 -65.53
N MET A 677 27.72 47.99 -65.21
CA MET A 677 27.15 49.03 -64.34
C MET A 677 26.31 50.01 -65.19
N SER A 678 25.11 50.36 -64.72
CA SER A 678 24.22 51.31 -65.41
C SER A 678 23.59 52.27 -64.41
N LEU A 679 23.70 53.57 -64.66
CA LEU A 679 23.01 54.63 -63.92
C LEU A 679 22.09 55.36 -64.90
N ALA A 680 20.81 55.48 -64.56
CA ALA A 680 19.81 56.14 -65.41
C ALA A 680 18.85 56.97 -64.54
N ALA A 681 18.46 58.14 -65.04
CA ALA A 681 17.46 59.00 -64.41
C ALA A 681 16.57 59.62 -65.51
N GLN A 682 15.25 59.65 -65.30
CA GLN A 682 14.31 60.25 -66.27
C GLN A 682 14.48 61.77 -66.39
N LYS A 683 14.88 62.43 -65.30
CA LYS A 683 15.12 63.88 -65.25
C LYS A 683 16.59 64.19 -65.48
N THR A 684 17.34 64.36 -64.39
CA THR A 684 18.74 64.78 -64.44
C THR A 684 19.58 63.81 -63.63
N LEU A 685 20.67 63.33 -64.24
CA LEU A 685 21.75 62.64 -63.54
C LEU A 685 22.86 63.66 -63.26
N THR A 686 23.17 63.90 -61.99
CA THR A 686 24.21 64.84 -61.56
C THR A 686 25.30 64.08 -60.83
N MET A 687 26.54 64.24 -61.27
CA MET A 687 27.74 63.72 -60.60
C MET A 687 28.63 64.91 -60.27
N THR A 688 28.93 65.13 -59.00
CA THR A 688 29.66 66.32 -58.54
C THR A 688 30.73 65.92 -57.53
N SER A 689 31.95 66.44 -57.73
CA SER A 689 33.07 66.30 -56.81
C SER A 689 33.55 67.71 -56.43
N THR A 690 33.99 67.90 -55.19
CA THR A 690 34.62 69.14 -54.74
C THR A 690 36.08 69.26 -55.18
N ARG A 691 36.65 68.17 -55.71
CA ARG A 691 37.98 68.11 -56.33
C ARG A 691 37.81 67.60 -57.77
N ASP A 692 38.35 66.42 -58.06
CA ASP A 692 38.37 65.88 -59.41
C ASP A 692 37.22 64.91 -59.66
N ILE A 693 36.72 64.89 -60.89
CA ILE A 693 35.90 63.81 -61.44
C ILE A 693 36.72 63.15 -62.55
N SER A 694 37.00 61.86 -62.43
CA SER A 694 37.70 61.09 -63.45
C SER A 694 36.77 60.08 -64.11
N PHE A 695 36.82 60.02 -65.43
CA PHE A 695 36.27 58.93 -66.22
C PHE A 695 37.44 58.24 -66.91
N ALA A 696 37.63 56.94 -66.66
CA ALA A 696 38.70 56.16 -67.24
C ALA A 696 38.10 54.90 -67.90
N GLY A 697 38.46 54.65 -69.16
CA GLY A 697 38.02 53.47 -69.90
C GLY A 697 39.14 52.93 -70.78
N LYS A 698 39.43 51.63 -70.69
CA LYS A 698 40.56 50.99 -71.39
C LYS A 698 40.45 51.08 -72.92
N LYS A 699 39.23 51.01 -73.47
CA LYS A 699 39.00 51.03 -74.92
C LYS A 699 38.50 52.39 -75.42
N ARG A 700 37.51 52.96 -74.73
CA ARG A 700 36.76 54.13 -75.20
C ARG A 700 36.01 54.79 -74.04
N ILE A 701 35.97 56.11 -74.05
CA ILE A 701 34.98 56.91 -73.31
C ILE A 701 34.12 57.63 -74.35
N THR A 702 32.81 57.65 -74.14
CA THR A 702 31.86 58.28 -75.06
C THR A 702 30.84 59.07 -74.28
N LEU A 703 30.81 60.37 -74.51
CA LEU A 703 29.83 61.28 -73.95
C LEU A 703 28.93 61.73 -75.10
N ILE A 704 27.62 61.52 -74.97
CA ILE A 704 26.64 61.84 -76.01
C ILE A 704 25.54 62.69 -75.37
N GLY A 705 25.17 63.79 -76.03
CA GLY A 705 24.07 64.64 -75.59
C GLY A 705 23.46 65.41 -76.76
N GLY A 706 22.14 65.34 -76.91
CA GLY A 706 21.37 66.22 -77.82
C GLY A 706 21.85 66.25 -79.28
N GLY A 707 22.28 65.12 -79.85
CA GLY A 707 22.81 65.05 -81.22
C GLY A 707 24.29 65.43 -81.38
N SER A 708 25.00 65.69 -80.27
CA SER A 708 26.44 65.93 -80.22
C SER A 708 27.14 64.84 -79.42
N TYR A 709 28.43 64.61 -79.70
CA TYR A 709 29.22 63.62 -78.97
C TYR A 709 30.69 64.02 -78.82
N LEU A 710 31.33 63.42 -77.81
CA LEU A 710 32.77 63.40 -77.59
C LEU A 710 33.18 61.94 -77.35
N LYS A 711 34.02 61.40 -78.24
CA LYS A 711 34.65 60.09 -78.11
C LYS A 711 36.14 60.27 -77.85
N ILE A 712 36.62 59.57 -76.83
CA ILE A 712 38.04 59.52 -76.47
C ILE A 712 38.48 58.06 -76.59
N GLU A 713 39.41 57.79 -77.49
CA GLU A 713 39.94 56.46 -77.81
C GLU A 713 41.48 56.52 -77.88
N GLN A 714 42.14 55.36 -77.96
CA GLN A 714 43.60 55.30 -77.97
C GLN A 714 44.18 56.15 -79.12
N GLY A 715 44.84 57.26 -78.75
CA GLY A 715 45.48 58.19 -79.68
C GLY A 715 44.53 59.11 -80.45
N LYS A 716 43.22 59.12 -80.18
CA LYS A 716 42.23 59.91 -80.94
C LYS A 716 41.15 60.51 -80.05
N ILE A 717 40.92 61.82 -80.20
CA ILE A 717 39.75 62.52 -79.67
C ILE A 717 38.88 62.91 -80.87
N GLU A 718 37.65 62.39 -80.92
CA GLU A 718 36.67 62.66 -81.97
C GLU A 718 35.48 63.38 -81.35
N TYR A 719 35.21 64.61 -81.79
CA TYR A 719 34.03 65.36 -81.42
C TYR A 719 33.20 65.68 -82.66
N GLY A 720 31.89 65.49 -82.58
CA GLY A 720 30.97 65.72 -83.69
C GLY A 720 29.64 66.30 -83.19
N THR A 721 29.06 67.20 -83.97
CA THR A 721 27.76 67.82 -83.70
C THR A 721 27.01 68.02 -85.02
N THR A 722 25.69 67.90 -84.99
CA THR A 722 24.82 68.18 -86.15
C THR A 722 24.49 69.66 -86.31
N ALA A 723 24.92 70.52 -85.37
CA ALA A 723 24.66 71.95 -85.35
C ALA A 723 25.97 72.75 -85.28
N VAL A 724 26.09 73.66 -84.30
CA VAL A 724 27.20 74.61 -84.21
C VAL A 724 28.23 74.13 -83.18
N TYR A 725 29.49 73.98 -83.62
CA TYR A 725 30.62 73.80 -82.72
C TYR A 725 31.22 75.16 -82.35
N LEU A 726 31.04 75.59 -81.10
CA LEU A 726 31.56 76.86 -80.59
C LEU A 726 32.67 76.60 -79.56
N ARG A 727 33.92 76.88 -79.94
CA ARG A 727 35.08 76.82 -79.06
C ARG A 727 35.48 78.22 -78.60
N ARG A 728 35.23 78.57 -77.34
CA ARG A 728 35.70 79.83 -76.73
C ARG A 728 36.94 79.55 -75.87
N VAL A 729 38.11 79.99 -76.33
CA VAL A 729 39.38 79.83 -75.60
C VAL A 729 40.24 81.10 -75.71
N PRO A 730 40.99 81.50 -74.65
CA PRO A 730 41.86 82.68 -74.69
C PRO A 730 43.05 82.52 -75.65
N ARG A 731 43.62 81.31 -75.77
CA ARG A 731 44.67 80.90 -76.72
C ARG A 731 44.55 79.40 -77.00
N THR A 732 44.78 78.98 -78.25
CA THR A 732 44.93 77.57 -78.62
C THR A 732 46.42 77.30 -78.87
N TYR A 733 46.98 76.29 -78.23
CA TYR A 733 48.39 75.89 -78.38
C TYR A 733 48.45 74.45 -78.93
N VAL A 734 49.34 74.19 -79.88
CA VAL A 734 49.64 72.86 -80.40
C VAL A 734 50.97 72.43 -79.77
N GLY A 735 50.92 71.56 -78.75
CA GLY A 735 52.11 71.05 -78.05
C GLY A 735 52.63 69.74 -78.66
N ALA A 736 53.92 69.44 -78.46
CA ALA A 736 54.53 68.16 -78.84
C ALA A 736 54.01 67.00 -77.97
N ALA A 737 54.04 65.78 -78.52
CA ALA A 737 53.51 64.58 -77.87
C ALA A 737 54.13 64.36 -76.48
N THR A 738 53.30 64.34 -75.45
CA THR A 738 53.70 63.98 -74.08
C THR A 738 52.84 62.82 -73.64
N ALA A 739 53.45 61.69 -73.29
CA ALA A 739 52.74 60.54 -72.76
C ALA A 739 52.40 60.79 -71.29
N MET A 740 51.11 60.94 -70.97
CA MET A 740 50.63 60.75 -69.60
C MET A 740 50.47 59.24 -69.37
N ALA A 741 51.13 58.70 -68.35
CA ALA A 741 50.82 57.38 -67.86
C ALA A 741 49.39 57.42 -67.29
N VAL A 742 48.46 56.71 -67.95
CA VAL A 742 47.14 56.46 -67.37
C VAL A 742 47.32 55.32 -66.39
N ASP A 743 47.32 55.64 -65.11
CA ASP A 743 47.27 54.63 -64.07
C ASP A 743 45.84 54.06 -64.07
N LEU A 744 45.66 52.95 -64.76
CA LEU A 744 44.42 52.19 -64.70
C LEU A 744 44.36 51.58 -63.29
N PRO A 745 43.23 51.66 -62.58
CA PRO A 745 43.11 50.98 -61.29
C PRO A 745 43.51 49.51 -61.47
N SER A 746 44.60 49.11 -60.81
CA SER A 746 45.04 47.72 -60.77
C SER A 746 43.95 46.91 -60.08
N HIS A 747 43.56 45.78 -60.68
CA HIS A 747 42.84 44.77 -59.93
C HIS A 747 43.74 44.33 -58.79
N ASN A 748 43.43 44.74 -57.56
CA ASN A 748 44.07 44.17 -56.39
C ASN A 748 43.76 42.67 -56.42
N SER A 749 44.84 41.91 -56.57
CA SER A 749 44.92 40.50 -56.22
C SER A 749 44.33 40.31 -54.84
N VAL A 750 43.41 39.36 -54.76
CA VAL A 750 42.87 38.78 -53.51
C VAL A 750 44.03 38.59 -52.54
N GLU A 751 43.96 39.25 -51.38
CA GLU A 751 44.84 38.94 -50.26
C GLU A 751 44.70 37.46 -49.94
N GLU A 752 45.83 36.77 -49.89
CA GLU A 752 45.96 35.40 -49.41
C GLU A 752 45.23 35.26 -48.07
N MET A 753 44.26 34.37 -48.04
CA MET A 753 43.71 33.88 -46.78
C MET A 753 44.86 33.37 -45.91
N PRO A 754 44.99 33.80 -44.65
CA PRO A 754 45.82 33.07 -43.71
C PRO A 754 45.17 31.70 -43.51
N VAL A 755 45.88 30.65 -43.93
CA VAL A 755 45.61 29.27 -43.54
C VAL A 755 45.87 29.17 -42.03
N PRO A 756 44.91 28.74 -41.19
CA PRO A 756 45.26 28.08 -39.95
C PRO A 756 45.31 26.57 -40.22
N LEU A 757 46.38 25.99 -39.72
CA LEU A 757 46.63 24.56 -39.62
C LEU A 757 45.40 23.73 -39.22
N ASN A 758 45.30 22.57 -39.86
CA ASN A 758 44.65 21.39 -39.32
C ASN A 758 45.08 21.12 -37.86
N ALA A 759 44.10 20.86 -37.00
CA ALA A 759 44.20 19.84 -35.97
C ALA A 759 42.83 19.15 -35.83
N PHE A 760 42.83 17.87 -36.18
CA PHE A 760 41.74 16.91 -36.03
C PHE A 760 41.49 16.53 -34.56
N LEU A 761 40.35 15.84 -34.35
CA LEU A 761 39.96 14.91 -33.26
C LEU A 761 39.05 15.55 -32.18
N PHE A 762 37.91 15.01 -31.75
CA PHE A 762 37.27 13.68 -31.82
C PHE A 762 35.73 13.83 -31.68
N SER A 763 35.00 12.75 -32.02
CA SER A 763 33.69 12.29 -31.48
C SER A 763 32.51 13.26 -31.45
#